data_AF-A0AAD7JB47-F1
#
_entry.id   AF-A0AAD7JB47-F1
#
_cell.length_a   1.000
_cell.length_b   1.000
_cell.length_c   1.000
_cell.angle_alpha   90.00
_cell.angle_beta   90.00
_cell.angle_gamma   90.00
#
_symmetry.space_group_name_H-M   'P 1'
#
loop_
_entity.id
_entity.type
_entity.pdbx_description
1 polymer ?
#
loop_
_entity_poly.entity_id
_entity_poly.type
_entity_poly.pdbx_seq_one_letter_code
_entity_poly.pdbx_strand_id
1 'polypeptide(L)'
;MTPHNAWSTRARERVSSSGHGVHFESPRKQRDGKGKRLVIGSGRALKVAALQARMQALLQKTPSTSDPTPPPGTSENLDPDGDAEMPGWEDVEMEMEPAPPPPLEIPRPASIPNPNIRLAASWDAILPMLEAPFVLYRRAIHGKRPGTISPSIHYDCLAACGHPIDTTIRCLYISHFESVHVTTCACMPVPVLLVQHGVFPTSPTRPQTGVSIELLDIYRALFERSCDAIMALAAALRTIYKRRGFRILSKQIPGALATDPFREGLGNAVLWFSNLQDRIKARLEAALAAADTYLSPPTPSPPSSTPPPPAPPPPPSQDRPLPSSTPPPSAPPSQTGSAGRVSRVLPSAPLLPPLSAQPPASAQAPPSAQPPPSAQAPPPAQPPPSAHPPPTGLTPGRADRVLRERCPACFGLKEWGRSLSDGGDIQFGANGCFSYQHVRSAGDGPISYDPQYFISKDKVNKVRERIAQARKKPPARFKPPIPQAAVDACSQSWDAANENKKKADPKQYDSTGIFALTCRHSQVLFLCDIDTPGERQEYIVACLEEVNSLLPSQATILEAYDVGCVADNSFNMFSILSEGLRPRVGFVINAMHAYGHQWICQLVYSPRLRRGAGLSDHEGVERIWSRIRRLIPLTRHQWKSRRIWTLDQYMAFVNDEGRDGLGAWIERQRKNLTKKQSGALKVLQECRIPESELRLQWQAQKAAQTSVRSYAPTRLRHELEKIIALQTQIDAVEKSIAEAKASITSAGASTHSITLLKGLEATHETLSSPCSRCRDGG
;
A
#
# COMPACT_ATOMS: atom_id res chain seq x y z
N MET A 1 -13.68 -16.03 -40.44
CA MET A 1 -13.01 -14.99 -41.25
C MET A 1 -12.90 -13.73 -40.41
N THR A 2 -11.67 -13.26 -40.23
CA THR A 2 -11.27 -12.19 -39.31
C THR A 2 -11.56 -10.78 -39.85
N PRO A 3 -11.61 -9.77 -38.96
CA PRO A 3 -12.22 -8.46 -39.18
C PRO A 3 -11.21 -7.40 -39.66
N HIS A 4 -11.73 -6.33 -40.25
CA HIS A 4 -10.98 -5.10 -40.52
C HIS A 4 -11.10 -4.09 -39.37
N ASN A 5 -9.95 -3.63 -38.91
CA ASN A 5 -9.73 -2.57 -37.93
C ASN A 5 -9.94 -1.17 -38.54
N ALA A 6 -10.51 -0.24 -37.76
CA ALA A 6 -10.37 1.19 -37.98
C ALA A 6 -9.80 1.86 -36.72
N TRP A 7 -8.77 2.68 -36.92
CA TRP A 7 -7.92 3.31 -35.90
C TRP A 7 -8.36 4.74 -35.57
N SER A 8 -8.18 5.08 -34.29
CA SER A 8 -7.74 6.36 -33.70
C SER A 8 -8.45 7.69 -34.04
N THR A 9 -9.08 8.27 -33.03
CA THR A 9 -9.19 9.73 -32.84
C THR A 9 -8.46 10.12 -31.56
N ARG A 10 -7.16 10.47 -31.69
CA ARG A 10 -6.47 11.36 -30.74
C ARG A 10 -6.82 12.79 -31.12
N ALA A 11 -7.81 13.37 -30.47
CA ALA A 11 -8.01 14.81 -30.50
C ALA A 11 -8.73 15.24 -29.23
N ARG A 12 -7.97 15.89 -28.34
CA ARG A 12 -8.36 16.81 -27.25
C ARG A 12 -7.70 16.45 -25.91
N GLU A 13 -6.40 16.68 -25.84
CA GLU A 13 -5.78 17.21 -24.63
C GLU A 13 -5.40 18.66 -24.95
N ARG A 14 -5.77 19.60 -24.05
CA ARG A 14 -5.34 20.99 -24.16
C ARG A 14 -3.85 21.04 -23.83
N VAL A 15 -3.04 21.32 -24.86
CA VAL A 15 -1.61 21.56 -24.74
C VAL A 15 -1.39 22.88 -24.00
N SER A 16 -0.71 22.83 -22.86
CA SER A 16 -0.10 24.02 -22.24
C SER A 16 1.08 24.46 -23.12
N SER A 17 1.01 25.67 -23.67
CA SER A 17 1.84 26.14 -24.78
C SER A 17 3.17 26.80 -24.37
N SER A 18 3.71 26.51 -23.18
CA SER A 18 5.03 27.04 -22.80
C SER A 18 5.83 26.09 -21.92
N GLY A 19 7.07 25.76 -22.32
CA GLY A 19 8.07 25.12 -21.44
C GLY A 19 8.65 23.79 -21.91
N HIS A 20 8.18 23.20 -23.00
CA HIS A 20 8.75 21.97 -23.52
C HIS A 20 9.90 22.30 -24.48
N GLY A 21 11.12 21.90 -24.12
CA GLY A 21 12.33 22.17 -24.90
C GLY A 21 12.23 21.72 -26.37
N VAL A 22 13.17 22.20 -27.19
CA VAL A 22 13.21 22.14 -28.68
C VAL A 22 13.10 20.72 -29.29
N HIS A 23 13.02 19.67 -28.48
CA HIS A 23 12.97 18.27 -28.89
C HIS A 23 11.63 17.56 -28.63
N PHE A 24 10.60 18.27 -28.16
CA PHE A 24 9.24 17.73 -28.07
C PHE A 24 8.53 17.74 -29.43
N GLU A 25 9.14 17.12 -30.44
CA GLU A 25 8.41 16.65 -31.61
C GLU A 25 8.22 15.13 -31.45
N SER A 26 6.96 14.67 -31.45
CA SER A 26 6.69 13.24 -31.61
C SER A 26 7.42 12.77 -32.87
N PRO A 27 8.17 11.65 -32.85
CA PRO A 27 8.85 11.14 -34.03
C PRO A 27 7.86 11.06 -35.18
N ARG A 28 8.05 11.89 -36.22
CA ARG A 28 7.25 11.81 -37.44
C ARG A 28 7.59 10.49 -38.09
N LYS A 29 6.73 9.49 -37.91
CA LYS A 29 6.87 8.20 -38.57
C LYS A 29 6.76 8.44 -40.08
N GLN A 30 7.89 8.48 -40.78
CA GLN A 30 7.89 8.35 -42.23
C GLN A 30 7.23 7.02 -42.55
N ARG A 31 6.03 7.09 -43.16
CA ARG A 31 5.39 5.91 -43.72
C ARG A 31 6.10 5.62 -45.02
N ASP A 32 7.14 4.80 -44.96
CA ASP A 32 7.62 4.09 -46.14
C ASP A 32 6.56 3.07 -46.54
N GLY A 33 5.77 3.47 -47.53
CA GLY A 33 4.85 2.59 -48.22
C GLY A 33 5.62 1.71 -49.20
N LYS A 34 6.24 0.63 -48.71
CA LYS A 34 6.63 -0.55 -49.52
C LYS A 34 7.17 -1.67 -48.64
N GLY A 35 6.63 -2.88 -48.83
CA GLY A 35 7.23 -4.14 -48.37
C GLY A 35 6.51 -4.87 -47.24
N LYS A 36 5.38 -5.53 -47.54
CA LYS A 36 4.93 -6.69 -46.75
C LYS A 36 5.92 -7.84 -46.99
N ARG A 37 6.95 -7.96 -46.16
CA ARG A 37 7.75 -9.20 -46.11
C ARG A 37 7.01 -10.19 -45.22
N LEU A 38 6.39 -11.19 -45.84
CA LEU A 38 5.70 -12.28 -45.17
C LEU A 38 6.76 -13.11 -44.40
N VAL A 39 6.75 -13.04 -43.06
CA VAL A 39 7.54 -13.98 -42.25
C VAL A 39 6.74 -15.27 -42.14
N ILE A 40 7.10 -16.27 -42.94
CA ILE A 40 6.55 -17.62 -42.85
C ILE A 40 7.27 -18.33 -41.69
N GLY A 41 6.60 -18.44 -40.54
CA GLY A 41 7.08 -19.23 -39.41
C GLY A 41 6.91 -20.73 -39.69
N SER A 42 8.00 -21.40 -40.08
CA SER A 42 8.05 -22.83 -40.41
C SER A 42 7.83 -23.78 -39.22
N GLY A 43 7.81 -23.29 -37.98
CA GLY A 43 7.77 -24.15 -36.78
C GLY A 43 6.42 -24.80 -36.47
N ARG A 44 5.29 -24.22 -36.90
CA ARG A 44 3.96 -24.72 -36.52
C ARG A 44 3.54 -25.94 -37.32
N ALA A 45 3.86 -25.99 -38.62
CA ALA A 45 3.55 -27.14 -39.48
C ALA A 45 4.36 -28.38 -39.06
N LEU A 46 5.63 -28.20 -38.70
CA LEU A 46 6.49 -29.27 -38.20
C LEU A 46 6.03 -29.82 -36.84
N LYS A 47 5.57 -28.96 -35.93
CA LYS A 47 4.96 -29.38 -34.66
C LYS A 47 3.67 -30.19 -34.86
N VAL A 48 2.82 -29.79 -35.81
CA VAL A 48 1.58 -30.50 -36.11
C VAL A 48 1.85 -31.88 -36.71
N ALA A 49 2.81 -31.99 -37.63
CA ALA A 49 3.23 -33.27 -38.21
C ALA A 49 3.82 -34.22 -37.15
N ALA A 50 4.65 -33.72 -36.24
CA ALA A 50 5.23 -34.51 -35.15
C ALA A 50 4.18 -35.03 -34.17
N LEU A 51 3.16 -34.22 -33.84
CA LEU A 51 2.05 -34.63 -32.97
C LEU A 51 1.15 -35.68 -33.63
N GLN A 52 0.90 -35.55 -34.94
CA GLN A 52 0.11 -36.54 -35.70
C GLN A 52 0.83 -37.90 -35.79
N ALA A 53 2.15 -37.91 -36.02
CA ALA A 53 2.95 -39.14 -36.01
C ALA A 53 2.95 -39.83 -34.64
N ARG A 54 3.05 -39.06 -33.56
CA ARG A 54 3.02 -39.57 -32.18
C ARG A 54 1.64 -40.14 -31.80
N MET A 55 0.56 -39.55 -32.30
CA MET A 55 -0.80 -40.07 -32.12
C MET A 55 -1.02 -41.39 -32.87
N GLN A 56 -0.51 -41.53 -34.10
CA GLN A 56 -0.59 -42.79 -34.85
C GLN A 56 0.20 -43.93 -34.19
N ALA A 57 1.38 -43.63 -33.64
CA ALA A 57 2.19 -44.63 -32.92
C ALA A 57 1.50 -45.16 -31.65
N LEU A 58 0.71 -44.32 -30.96
CA LEU A 58 -0.04 -44.70 -29.77
C LEU A 58 -1.28 -45.53 -30.10
N LEU A 59 -1.89 -45.30 -31.26
CA LEU A 59 -3.06 -46.06 -31.73
C LEU A 59 -2.72 -47.47 -32.25
N GLN A 60 -1.44 -47.77 -32.47
CA GLN A 60 -0.98 -49.06 -33.02
C GLN A 60 -0.48 -50.06 -31.96
N LYS A 61 -0.44 -49.72 -30.67
CA LYS A 61 -0.02 -50.65 -29.60
C LYS A 61 -1.23 -51.41 -29.02
N THR A 62 -1.39 -52.67 -29.41
CA THR A 62 -2.26 -53.66 -28.74
C THR A 62 -1.55 -54.30 -27.52
N PRO A 63 -2.30 -54.79 -26.51
CA PRO A 63 -1.73 -55.20 -25.23
C PRO A 63 -1.15 -56.63 -25.30
N SER A 64 0.10 -56.80 -24.86
CA SER A 64 0.62 -58.10 -24.44
C SER A 64 1.43 -57.96 -23.16
N THR A 65 1.08 -58.82 -22.21
CA THR A 65 1.57 -59.04 -20.85
C THR A 65 3.07 -59.31 -20.75
N SER A 66 3.78 -58.50 -19.96
CA SER A 66 4.79 -58.91 -18.95
C SER A 66 5.59 -57.69 -18.49
N ASP A 67 5.51 -57.35 -17.20
CA ASP A 67 6.50 -56.49 -16.54
C ASP A 67 7.85 -57.24 -16.43
N PRO A 68 8.98 -56.54 -16.56
CA PRO A 68 9.71 -56.25 -15.32
C PRO A 68 10.29 -54.82 -15.21
N THR A 69 10.46 -54.45 -13.95
CA THR A 69 10.94 -53.22 -13.31
C THR A 69 12.11 -52.46 -13.98
N PRO A 70 12.09 -51.10 -14.03
CA PRO A 70 13.22 -50.30 -14.50
C PRO A 70 14.16 -49.80 -13.36
N PRO A 71 15.45 -49.52 -13.65
CA PRO A 71 16.38 -48.82 -12.76
C PRO A 71 16.16 -47.29 -12.79
N PRO A 72 16.69 -46.54 -11.81
CA PRO A 72 16.30 -45.15 -11.57
C PRO A 72 17.07 -44.18 -12.48
N GLY A 73 16.35 -43.28 -13.15
CA GLY A 73 16.95 -42.10 -13.77
C GLY A 73 16.17 -41.54 -14.97
N THR A 74 15.72 -40.30 -14.82
CA THR A 74 15.31 -39.34 -15.86
C THR A 74 13.92 -39.54 -16.51
N SER A 75 12.89 -39.05 -15.82
CA SER A 75 11.62 -38.63 -16.45
C SER A 75 11.72 -37.16 -16.83
N GLU A 76 12.13 -36.87 -18.07
CA GLU A 76 11.75 -35.63 -18.76
C GLU A 76 10.30 -35.80 -19.27
N ASN A 77 9.35 -35.22 -18.53
CA ASN A 77 8.09 -34.77 -19.12
C ASN A 77 8.10 -33.24 -19.09
N LEU A 78 8.60 -32.67 -20.18
CA LEU A 78 8.42 -31.28 -20.54
C LEU A 78 7.01 -31.12 -21.13
N ASP A 79 6.11 -30.57 -20.33
CA ASP A 79 4.95 -29.83 -20.82
C ASP A 79 5.42 -28.59 -21.59
N PRO A 80 4.94 -28.35 -22.83
CA PRO A 80 5.21 -27.12 -23.54
C PRO A 80 4.11 -26.10 -23.21
N ASP A 81 4.11 -25.62 -21.96
CA ASP A 81 3.62 -24.29 -21.50
C ASP A 81 3.73 -24.19 -19.96
N GLY A 82 4.84 -24.66 -19.39
CA GLY A 82 5.12 -24.58 -17.97
C GLY A 82 5.62 -23.21 -17.55
N ASP A 83 4.88 -22.55 -16.66
CA ASP A 83 5.38 -21.48 -15.82
C ASP A 83 6.69 -21.93 -15.17
N ALA A 84 7.72 -21.09 -15.20
CA ALA A 84 8.96 -21.35 -14.49
C ALA A 84 8.67 -21.41 -12.98
N GLU A 85 8.44 -22.61 -12.46
CA GLU A 85 8.62 -22.92 -11.05
C GLU A 85 10.07 -22.55 -10.68
N MET A 86 10.20 -21.48 -9.91
CA MET A 86 11.43 -21.23 -9.17
C MET A 86 11.46 -22.23 -8.02
N PRO A 87 12.62 -22.89 -7.75
CA PRO A 87 12.71 -23.84 -6.67
C PRO A 87 12.34 -23.16 -5.35
N GLY A 88 11.55 -23.87 -4.53
CA GLY A 88 11.44 -23.58 -3.11
C GLY A 88 12.85 -23.49 -2.54
N TRP A 89 13.12 -22.40 -1.84
CA TRP A 89 14.34 -22.30 -1.05
C TRP A 89 14.13 -23.21 0.15
N GLU A 90 14.48 -24.49 -0.01
CA GLU A 90 14.69 -25.39 1.10
C GLU A 90 15.76 -24.78 2.02
N ASP A 91 15.53 -24.92 3.31
CA ASP A 91 16.38 -24.45 4.40
C ASP A 91 17.82 -24.95 4.20
N VAL A 92 18.70 -24.07 3.70
CA VAL A 92 20.14 -24.28 3.86
C VAL A 92 20.46 -23.85 5.30
N GLU A 93 20.50 -24.82 6.21
CA GLU A 93 21.23 -24.71 7.47
C GLU A 93 22.68 -24.38 7.14
N MET A 94 23.02 -23.09 7.17
CA MET A 94 24.38 -22.62 7.07
C MET A 94 25.02 -22.85 8.43
N GLU A 95 25.90 -23.85 8.54
CA GLU A 95 26.64 -24.12 9.77
C GLU A 95 27.29 -22.84 10.32
N MET A 96 26.94 -22.51 11.56
CA MET A 96 27.42 -21.36 12.31
C MET A 96 28.88 -21.55 12.72
N GLU A 97 29.75 -20.62 12.32
CA GLU A 97 30.96 -20.32 13.08
C GLU A 97 30.55 -19.76 14.47
N PRO A 98 31.11 -20.26 15.59
CA PRO A 98 30.71 -19.82 16.92
C PRO A 98 31.14 -18.37 17.18
N ALA A 99 30.19 -17.56 17.66
CA ALA A 99 30.44 -16.18 18.03
C ALA A 99 31.43 -16.06 19.20
N PRO A 100 32.33 -15.05 19.21
CA PRO A 100 33.21 -14.80 20.34
C PRO A 100 32.40 -14.41 21.60
N PRO A 101 32.90 -14.73 22.81
CA PRO A 101 32.17 -14.46 24.05
C PRO A 101 31.98 -12.95 24.28
N PRO A 102 30.87 -12.54 24.93
CA PRO A 102 30.57 -11.13 25.17
C PRO A 102 31.60 -10.50 26.13
N PRO A 103 32.01 -9.24 25.90
CA PRO A 103 32.87 -8.54 26.84
C PRO A 103 32.11 -8.30 28.16
N LEU A 104 32.81 -8.48 29.28
CA LEU A 104 32.34 -8.19 30.63
C LEU A 104 31.80 -6.75 30.71
N GLU A 105 30.58 -6.60 31.23
CA GLU A 105 29.92 -5.31 31.40
C GLU A 105 30.65 -4.46 32.46
N ILE A 106 31.37 -3.44 31.99
CA ILE A 106 31.85 -2.34 32.83
C ILE A 106 30.74 -1.27 32.86
N PRO A 107 30.29 -0.81 34.04
CA PRO A 107 29.29 0.25 34.15
C PRO A 107 29.78 1.53 33.45
N ARG A 108 29.05 2.00 32.44
CA ARG A 108 29.40 3.25 31.73
C ARG A 108 28.86 4.46 32.51
N PRO A 109 29.67 5.51 32.71
CA PRO A 109 29.20 6.76 33.30
C PRO A 109 28.25 7.53 32.38
N ALA A 110 27.51 8.48 32.95
CA ALA A 110 26.37 9.22 32.39
C ALA A 110 26.48 9.64 30.90
N SER A 111 25.36 9.53 30.19
CA SER A 111 25.25 9.56 28.72
C SER A 111 25.61 10.91 28.08
N ILE A 112 26.63 10.89 27.23
CA ILE A 112 26.83 11.89 26.16
C ILE A 112 25.68 11.74 25.15
N PRO A 113 25.00 12.81 24.68
CA PRO A 113 23.98 12.69 23.64
C PRO A 113 24.54 12.03 22.39
N ASN A 114 23.83 11.02 21.87
CA ASN A 114 24.23 10.24 20.69
C ASN A 114 24.60 11.19 19.53
N PRO A 115 25.81 11.08 18.93
CA PRO A 115 26.28 11.96 17.86
C PRO A 115 25.31 12.05 16.66
N ASN A 116 24.51 11.00 16.44
CA ASN A 116 23.52 10.94 15.37
C ASN A 116 22.33 11.90 15.61
N ILE A 117 21.93 12.14 16.87
CA ILE A 117 20.85 13.09 17.22
C ILE A 117 21.29 14.53 16.92
N ARG A 118 22.56 14.86 17.21
CA ARG A 118 23.13 16.17 16.91
C ARG A 118 23.17 16.44 15.41
N LEU A 119 23.48 15.43 14.61
CA LEU A 119 23.48 15.54 13.15
C LEU A 119 22.08 15.82 12.60
N ALA A 120 21.06 15.10 13.07
CA ALA A 120 19.67 15.34 12.65
C ALA A 120 19.19 16.75 13.03
N ALA A 121 19.43 17.19 14.28
CA ALA A 121 19.09 18.54 14.71
C ALA A 121 19.77 19.63 13.85
N SER A 122 21.00 19.39 13.41
CA SER A 122 21.73 20.31 12.52
C SER A 122 21.10 20.38 11.12
N TRP A 123 20.57 19.26 10.61
CA TRP A 123 19.83 19.23 9.36
C TRP A 123 18.46 19.92 9.49
N ASP A 124 17.73 19.67 10.57
CA ASP A 124 16.44 20.33 10.82
C ASP A 124 16.56 21.85 10.89
N ALA A 125 17.70 22.37 11.38
CA ALA A 125 17.97 23.81 11.39
C ALA A 125 18.20 24.38 9.98
N ILE A 126 18.85 23.66 9.07
CA ILE A 126 19.22 24.18 7.74
C ILE A 126 18.17 23.90 6.66
N LEU A 127 17.43 22.79 6.73
CA LEU A 127 16.47 22.38 5.70
C LEU A 127 15.44 23.48 5.32
N PRO A 128 14.82 24.22 6.27
CA PRO A 128 13.90 25.31 5.92
C PRO A 128 14.54 26.40 5.04
N MET A 129 15.84 26.68 5.26
CA MET A 129 16.57 27.66 4.46
C MET A 129 16.85 27.18 3.03
N LEU A 130 16.78 25.88 2.76
CA LEU A 130 17.05 25.29 1.44
C LEU A 130 15.81 25.21 0.54
N GLU A 131 14.59 25.33 1.09
CA GLU A 131 13.35 25.16 0.33
C GLU A 131 13.22 26.17 -0.82
N ALA A 132 13.31 27.47 -0.52
CA ALA A 132 13.18 28.52 -1.52
C ALA A 132 14.30 28.46 -2.58
N PRO A 133 15.60 28.35 -2.22
CA PRO A 133 16.68 28.07 -3.15
C PRO A 133 16.40 26.91 -4.11
N PHE A 134 15.94 25.78 -3.59
CA PHE A 134 15.68 24.60 -4.39
C PHE A 134 14.53 24.83 -5.37
N VAL A 135 13.42 25.43 -4.93
CA VAL A 135 12.27 25.74 -5.81
C VAL A 135 12.67 26.71 -6.91
N LEU A 136 13.46 27.74 -6.59
CA LEU A 136 13.97 28.70 -7.58
C LEU A 136 14.91 28.02 -8.58
N TYR A 137 15.84 27.19 -8.11
CA TYR A 137 16.71 26.39 -8.98
C TYR A 137 15.88 25.52 -9.92
N ARG A 138 14.95 24.73 -9.39
CA ARG A 138 14.05 23.85 -10.16
C ARG A 138 13.25 24.63 -11.21
N ARG A 139 12.75 25.81 -10.87
CA ARG A 139 12.05 26.70 -11.80
C ARG A 139 12.98 27.19 -12.91
N ALA A 140 14.20 27.59 -12.57
CA ALA A 140 15.18 28.12 -13.52
C ALA A 140 15.58 27.07 -14.58
N ILE A 141 15.73 25.80 -14.17
CA ILE A 141 16.09 24.69 -15.06
C ILE A 141 14.90 24.01 -15.73
N HIS A 142 13.65 24.36 -15.39
CA HIS A 142 12.49 23.67 -15.93
C HIS A 142 12.43 23.80 -17.46
N GLY A 143 12.47 22.65 -18.15
CA GLY A 143 12.50 22.59 -19.62
C GLY A 143 13.81 23.06 -20.26
N LYS A 144 14.86 23.34 -19.47
CA LYS A 144 16.17 23.82 -19.93
C LYS A 144 17.27 22.86 -19.50
N ARG A 145 18.42 22.91 -20.18
CA ARG A 145 19.61 22.17 -19.74
C ARG A 145 20.14 22.82 -18.45
N PRO A 146 20.52 22.05 -17.42
CA PRO A 146 21.28 22.58 -16.30
C PRO A 146 22.53 23.29 -16.83
N GLY A 147 22.78 24.51 -16.39
CA GLY A 147 24.00 25.23 -16.73
C GLY A 147 25.22 24.61 -16.05
N THR A 148 26.41 24.78 -16.62
CA THR A 148 27.66 24.45 -15.93
C THR A 148 27.81 25.32 -14.70
N ILE A 149 28.13 24.71 -13.56
CA ILE A 149 28.36 25.45 -12.33
C ILE A 149 29.66 26.24 -12.47
N SER A 150 29.63 27.51 -12.05
CA SER A 150 30.84 28.34 -12.05
C SER A 150 31.89 27.71 -11.10
N PRO A 151 33.18 27.67 -11.47
CA PRO A 151 34.25 27.23 -10.57
C PRO A 151 34.34 28.05 -9.27
N SER A 152 33.73 29.23 -9.27
CA SER A 152 33.61 30.10 -8.09
C SER A 152 32.17 30.56 -7.89
N ILE A 153 31.64 30.30 -6.70
CA ILE A 153 30.31 30.72 -6.24
C ILE A 153 30.52 31.82 -5.19
N HIS A 154 29.85 32.95 -5.38
CA HIS A 154 29.90 34.08 -4.46
C HIS A 154 28.51 34.35 -3.90
N TYR A 155 28.46 34.73 -2.62
CA TYR A 155 27.21 35.15 -2.00
C TYR A 155 26.74 36.49 -2.60
N ASP A 156 25.43 36.62 -2.78
CA ASP A 156 24.77 37.90 -3.06
C ASP A 156 23.90 38.26 -1.85
N CYS A 157 24.48 38.98 -0.90
CA CYS A 157 23.82 39.32 0.36
C CYS A 157 23.48 40.81 0.42
N LEU A 158 22.18 41.10 0.46
CA LEU A 158 21.65 42.46 0.58
C LEU A 158 22.01 43.16 1.90
N ALA A 159 22.45 42.41 2.92
CA ALA A 159 22.75 42.94 4.25
C ALA A 159 24.19 43.47 4.41
N ALA A 160 25.01 43.48 3.35
CA ALA A 160 26.41 43.95 3.38
C ALA A 160 27.23 43.35 4.53
N CYS A 161 27.10 42.04 4.76
CA CYS A 161 27.81 41.29 5.81
C CYS A 161 29.34 41.32 5.58
N GLY A 162 30.09 42.06 6.39
CA GLY A 162 31.52 42.36 6.19
C GLY A 162 32.55 41.26 6.45
N HIS A 163 32.16 39.98 6.57
CA HIS A 163 33.08 38.87 6.85
C HIS A 163 32.85 37.70 5.88
N PRO A 164 33.47 37.74 4.69
CA PRO A 164 33.45 36.61 3.77
C PRO A 164 34.23 35.44 4.37
N ILE A 165 33.68 34.24 4.22
CA ILE A 165 34.35 32.97 4.54
C ILE A 165 34.53 32.24 3.22
N ASP A 166 35.77 31.93 2.87
CA ASP A 166 36.09 31.12 1.71
C ASP A 166 36.22 29.64 2.07
N THR A 167 35.65 28.78 1.25
CA THR A 167 35.80 27.34 1.37
C THR A 167 35.85 26.68 0.00
N THR A 168 36.45 25.49 -0.07
CA THR A 168 36.52 24.70 -1.30
C THR A 168 35.72 23.43 -1.12
N ILE A 169 34.73 23.22 -1.99
CA ILE A 169 33.81 22.09 -1.94
C ILE A 169 34.09 21.17 -3.12
N ARG A 170 34.25 19.87 -2.86
CA ARG A 170 34.35 18.87 -3.93
C ARG A 170 32.95 18.45 -4.39
N CYS A 171 32.57 18.82 -5.60
CA CYS A 171 31.25 18.54 -6.16
C CYS A 171 31.28 17.29 -7.03
N LEU A 172 30.37 16.36 -6.77
CA LEU A 172 30.20 15.10 -7.51
C LEU A 172 29.13 15.27 -8.60
N TYR A 173 29.50 14.97 -9.85
CA TYR A 173 28.62 14.99 -11.02
C TYR A 173 28.54 13.61 -11.66
N ILE A 174 27.65 13.42 -12.62
CA ILE A 174 27.46 12.13 -13.29
C ILE A 174 28.77 11.61 -13.94
N SER A 175 29.52 12.52 -14.56
CA SER A 175 30.66 12.18 -15.41
C SER A 175 32.03 12.44 -14.77
N HIS A 176 32.10 13.26 -13.74
CA HIS A 176 33.34 13.73 -13.12
C HIS A 176 33.09 14.27 -11.70
N PHE A 177 34.16 14.68 -11.03
CA PHE A 177 34.09 15.56 -9.87
C PHE A 177 35.09 16.70 -10.02
N GLU A 178 34.81 17.83 -9.40
CA GLU A 178 35.67 19.03 -9.43
C GLU A 178 35.58 19.78 -8.10
N SER A 179 36.55 20.66 -7.86
CA SER A 179 36.57 21.54 -6.70
C SER A 179 35.96 22.89 -7.08
N VAL A 180 34.95 23.33 -6.33
CA VAL A 180 34.29 24.62 -6.48
C VAL A 180 34.66 25.49 -5.29
N HIS A 181 35.14 26.71 -5.58
CA HIS A 181 35.42 27.71 -4.55
C HIS A 181 34.10 28.42 -4.18
N VAL A 182 33.79 28.49 -2.89
CA VAL A 182 32.57 29.11 -2.38
C VAL A 182 32.95 30.19 -1.38
N THR A 183 32.65 31.43 -1.72
CA THR A 183 32.69 32.57 -0.81
C THR A 183 31.30 32.77 -0.23
N THR A 184 31.17 32.64 1.08
CA THR A 184 29.89 32.71 1.82
C THR A 184 29.95 33.79 2.91
N CYS A 185 28.79 34.16 3.47
CA CYS A 185 28.72 34.92 4.70
C CYS A 185 27.68 34.30 5.65
N ALA A 186 27.63 34.75 6.91
CA ALA A 186 26.74 34.19 7.92
C ALA A 186 25.24 34.19 7.52
N CYS A 187 24.81 35.14 6.68
CA CYS A 187 23.43 35.26 6.19
C CYS A 187 23.08 34.25 5.08
N MET A 188 24.08 33.78 4.33
CA MET A 188 23.90 32.87 3.19
C MET A 188 24.85 31.67 3.33
N PRO A 189 24.55 30.72 4.23
CA PRO A 189 25.41 29.58 4.51
C PRO A 189 25.75 28.76 3.26
N VAL A 190 26.90 28.09 3.27
CA VAL A 190 27.37 27.24 2.15
C VAL A 190 26.28 26.31 1.58
N PRO A 191 25.50 25.56 2.40
CA PRO A 191 24.37 24.75 1.90
C PRO A 191 23.38 25.51 1.01
N VAL A 192 23.04 26.75 1.35
CA VAL A 192 22.08 27.58 0.61
C VAL A 192 22.65 27.90 -0.78
N LEU A 193 23.89 28.39 -0.83
CA LEU A 193 24.56 28.72 -2.08
C LEU A 193 24.73 27.50 -2.98
N LEU A 194 25.14 26.35 -2.42
CA LEU A 194 25.25 25.10 -3.19
C LEU A 194 23.92 24.73 -3.84
N VAL A 195 22.80 24.78 -3.11
CA VAL A 195 21.48 24.40 -3.63
C VAL A 195 20.99 25.38 -4.71
N GLN A 196 21.25 26.69 -4.55
CA GLN A 196 20.94 27.70 -5.59
C GLN A 196 21.66 27.39 -6.91
N HIS A 197 22.86 26.83 -6.83
CA HIS A 197 23.69 26.46 -7.98
C HIS A 197 23.52 25.01 -8.43
N GLY A 198 22.60 24.23 -7.87
CA GLY A 198 22.31 22.88 -8.33
C GLY A 198 23.12 21.75 -7.67
N VAL A 199 23.71 22.01 -6.50
CA VAL A 199 24.45 21.02 -5.71
C VAL A 199 23.82 20.88 -4.32
N PHE A 200 23.61 19.66 -3.88
CA PHE A 200 23.15 19.37 -2.53
C PHE A 200 24.33 18.99 -1.62
N PRO A 201 24.47 19.57 -0.42
CA PRO A 201 25.58 19.27 0.48
C PRO A 201 25.48 17.87 1.09
N THR A 202 26.62 17.25 1.42
CA THR A 202 26.62 15.97 2.16
C THR A 202 26.61 16.15 3.69
N SER A 203 26.67 17.38 4.20
CA SER A 203 26.73 17.74 5.64
C SER A 203 26.13 19.14 5.87
N PRO A 204 25.44 19.39 7.00
CA PRO A 204 24.65 20.62 7.19
C PRO A 204 25.48 21.84 7.60
N THR A 205 26.63 21.67 8.26
CA THR A 205 27.35 22.80 8.88
C THR A 205 28.65 23.15 8.15
N ARG A 206 29.44 22.15 7.76
CA ARG A 206 30.73 22.33 7.08
C ARG A 206 30.89 21.26 5.99
N PRO A 207 30.10 21.34 4.91
CA PRO A 207 30.25 20.39 3.81
C PRO A 207 31.67 20.47 3.24
N GLN A 208 32.31 19.33 3.04
CA GLN A 208 33.54 19.22 2.23
C GLN A 208 33.24 18.66 0.83
N THR A 209 32.06 18.07 0.69
CA THR A 209 31.57 17.41 -0.52
C THR A 209 30.15 17.88 -0.79
N GLY A 210 29.82 18.06 -2.07
CA GLY A 210 28.47 18.26 -2.57
C GLY A 210 28.16 17.27 -3.68
N VAL A 211 26.88 17.01 -3.91
CA VAL A 211 26.39 16.11 -4.96
C VAL A 211 25.46 16.90 -5.85
N SER A 212 25.70 16.90 -7.16
CA SER A 212 24.78 17.57 -8.09
C SER A 212 23.35 17.04 -7.94
N ILE A 213 22.39 17.96 -7.95
CA ILE A 213 20.96 17.63 -7.85
C ILE A 213 20.53 16.75 -9.02
N GLU A 214 21.12 16.94 -10.21
CA GLU A 214 20.89 16.07 -11.37
C GLU A 214 21.26 14.60 -11.09
N LEU A 215 22.41 14.36 -10.45
CA LEU A 215 22.83 13.02 -10.07
C LEU A 215 21.90 12.40 -9.01
N LEU A 216 21.40 13.21 -8.06
CA LEU A 216 20.42 12.76 -7.07
C LEU A 216 19.07 12.42 -7.71
N ASP A 217 18.60 13.23 -8.66
CA ASP A 217 17.37 12.98 -9.42
C ASP A 217 17.49 11.68 -10.25
N ILE A 218 18.63 11.46 -10.92
CA ILE A 218 18.89 10.21 -11.66
C ILE A 218 18.91 9.02 -10.71
N TYR A 219 19.58 9.14 -9.56
CA TYR A 219 19.63 8.03 -8.60
C TYR A 219 18.24 7.71 -8.05
N ARG A 220 17.44 8.73 -7.71
CA ARG A 220 16.07 8.53 -7.25
C ARG A 220 15.25 7.77 -8.29
N ALA A 221 15.29 8.21 -9.55
CA ALA A 221 14.60 7.53 -10.65
C ALA A 221 15.11 6.10 -10.85
N LEU A 222 16.43 5.86 -10.72
CA LEU A 222 16.99 4.51 -10.79
C LEU A 222 16.48 3.64 -9.64
N PHE A 223 16.55 4.13 -8.40
CA PHE A 223 16.06 3.42 -7.22
C PHE A 223 14.58 3.04 -7.36
N GLU A 224 13.74 3.97 -7.81
CA GLU A 224 12.31 3.72 -8.06
C GLU A 224 12.07 2.63 -9.14
N ARG A 225 12.99 2.49 -10.11
CA ARG A 225 12.82 1.56 -11.24
C ARG A 225 13.47 0.20 -11.05
N SER A 226 14.56 0.12 -10.29
CA SER A 226 15.38 -1.09 -10.17
C SER A 226 15.65 -1.53 -8.73
N CYS A 227 15.35 -0.67 -7.75
CA CYS A 227 15.76 -0.78 -6.35
C CYS A 227 17.29 -0.84 -6.18
N ASP A 228 18.07 -0.15 -7.03
CA ASP A 228 19.53 -0.17 -6.89
C ASP A 228 19.99 0.52 -5.60
N ALA A 229 20.72 -0.22 -4.77
CA ALA A 229 21.26 0.29 -3.52
C ALA A 229 22.21 1.47 -3.77
N ILE A 230 22.30 2.38 -2.79
CA ILE A 230 23.26 3.48 -2.84
C ILE A 230 24.72 2.99 -2.98
N MET A 231 24.99 1.75 -2.57
CA MET A 231 26.28 1.07 -2.74
C MET A 231 26.61 0.83 -4.20
N ALA A 232 25.61 0.42 -4.98
CA ALA A 232 25.76 0.21 -6.40
C ALA A 232 26.06 1.54 -7.12
N LEU A 233 25.36 2.62 -6.75
CA LEU A 233 25.66 3.96 -7.28
C LEU A 233 27.07 4.41 -6.94
N ALA A 234 27.49 4.32 -5.68
CA ALA A 234 28.83 4.73 -5.25
C ALA A 234 29.93 3.95 -6.00
N ALA A 235 29.75 2.63 -6.15
CA ALA A 235 30.67 1.78 -6.91
C ALA A 235 30.67 2.10 -8.42
N ALA A 236 29.51 2.40 -9.00
CA ALA A 236 29.37 2.81 -10.40
C ALA A 236 30.07 4.15 -10.66
N LEU A 237 29.85 5.16 -9.81
CA LEU A 237 30.53 6.46 -9.91
C LEU A 237 32.05 6.31 -9.80
N ARG A 238 32.54 5.54 -8.83
CA ARG A 238 33.97 5.22 -8.70
C ARG A 238 34.52 4.60 -9.99
N THR A 239 33.78 3.68 -10.60
CA THR A 239 34.17 3.02 -11.86
C THR A 239 34.22 4.01 -13.02
N ILE A 240 33.20 4.85 -13.17
CA ILE A 240 33.13 5.87 -14.23
C ILE A 240 34.27 6.88 -14.08
N TYR A 241 34.46 7.41 -12.88
CA TYR A 241 35.52 8.37 -12.58
C TYR A 241 36.90 7.78 -12.87
N LYS A 242 37.17 6.55 -12.39
CA LYS A 242 38.43 5.85 -12.68
C LYS A 242 38.67 5.70 -14.19
N ARG A 243 37.64 5.26 -14.94
CA ARG A 243 37.73 5.09 -16.41
C ARG A 243 37.97 6.40 -17.14
N ARG A 244 37.54 7.53 -16.57
CA ARG A 244 37.72 8.87 -17.12
C ARG A 244 38.95 9.61 -16.58
N GLY A 245 39.80 8.93 -15.80
CA GLY A 245 41.03 9.51 -15.27
C GLY A 245 40.87 10.31 -13.97
N PHE A 246 39.66 10.44 -13.44
CA PHE A 246 39.40 11.07 -12.15
C PHE A 246 39.73 10.09 -11.01
N ARG A 247 40.86 10.34 -10.31
CA ARG A 247 41.36 9.47 -9.24
C ARG A 247 41.16 10.11 -7.87
N ILE A 248 40.64 9.35 -6.92
CA ILE A 248 40.58 9.76 -5.51
C ILE A 248 41.56 8.92 -4.73
N LEU A 249 42.47 9.60 -4.04
CA LEU A 249 43.46 8.98 -3.16
C LEU A 249 42.86 8.72 -1.78
N SER A 250 43.30 7.62 -1.17
CA SER A 250 42.95 7.28 0.20
C SER A 250 43.58 8.27 1.18
N LYS A 251 42.80 8.69 2.18
CA LYS A 251 43.32 9.47 3.32
C LYS A 251 44.14 8.58 4.28
N GLN A 252 43.90 7.27 4.27
CA GLN A 252 44.49 6.31 5.22
C GLN A 252 45.81 5.74 4.70
N ILE A 253 45.92 5.54 3.38
CA ILE A 253 47.10 4.93 2.75
C ILE A 253 47.58 5.90 1.65
N PRO A 254 48.71 6.60 1.86
CA PRO A 254 49.27 7.51 0.87
C PRO A 254 49.50 6.81 -0.48
N GLY A 255 49.08 7.43 -1.58
CA GLY A 255 49.24 6.91 -2.94
C GLY A 255 48.26 5.80 -3.35
N ALA A 256 47.53 5.19 -2.42
CA ALA A 256 46.50 4.21 -2.75
C ALA A 256 45.19 4.87 -3.22
N LEU A 257 44.43 4.20 -4.08
CA LEU A 257 43.08 4.65 -4.45
C LEU A 257 42.11 4.39 -3.29
N ALA A 258 41.23 5.36 -3.01
CA ALA A 258 40.20 5.19 -2.00
C ALA A 258 39.23 4.05 -2.39
N THR A 259 39.01 3.11 -1.47
CA THR A 259 38.14 1.96 -1.70
C THR A 259 36.68 2.38 -1.78
N ASP A 260 36.19 3.19 -0.85
CA ASP A 260 34.79 3.63 -0.84
C ASP A 260 34.65 5.14 -0.54
N PRO A 261 35.10 6.01 -1.47
CA PRO A 261 35.21 7.45 -1.20
C PRO A 261 33.88 8.19 -1.12
N PHE A 262 32.76 7.58 -1.55
CA PHE A 262 31.51 8.31 -1.78
C PHE A 262 30.32 7.78 -0.99
N ARG A 263 30.32 6.51 -0.58
CA ARG A 263 29.19 5.83 0.07
C ARG A 263 28.48 6.67 1.12
N GLU A 264 29.23 7.12 2.12
CA GLU A 264 28.66 7.79 3.28
C GLU A 264 28.10 9.16 2.92
N GLY A 265 28.89 9.95 2.18
CA GLY A 265 28.47 11.27 1.70
C GLY A 265 27.25 11.22 0.79
N LEU A 266 27.22 10.28 -0.16
CA LEU A 266 26.08 10.05 -1.05
C LEU A 266 24.85 9.58 -0.27
N GLY A 267 25.03 8.65 0.68
CA GLY A 267 23.93 8.17 1.54
C GLY A 267 23.27 9.31 2.32
N ASN A 268 24.08 10.18 2.92
CA ASN A 268 23.60 11.37 3.62
C ASN A 268 22.91 12.35 2.66
N ALA A 269 23.51 12.67 1.51
CA ALA A 269 22.91 13.57 0.53
C ALA A 269 21.55 13.07 0.04
N VAL A 270 21.44 11.79 -0.33
CA VAL A 270 20.16 11.18 -0.76
C VAL A 270 19.11 11.28 0.35
N LEU A 271 19.45 10.90 1.58
CA LEU A 271 18.53 10.97 2.71
C LEU A 271 17.96 12.38 2.90
N TRP A 272 18.84 13.37 3.03
CA TRP A 272 18.43 14.74 3.38
C TRP A 272 17.85 15.51 2.20
N PHE A 273 18.25 15.17 0.97
CA PHE A 273 17.63 15.69 -0.24
C PHE A 273 16.17 15.25 -0.34
N SER A 274 15.87 13.99 -0.06
CA SER A 274 14.49 13.54 -0.04
C SER A 274 13.67 14.18 1.08
N ASN A 275 14.25 14.39 2.27
CA ASN A 275 13.60 15.14 3.34
C ASN A 275 13.26 16.59 2.93
N LEU A 276 14.15 17.25 2.18
CA LEU A 276 13.86 18.57 1.60
C LEU A 276 12.67 18.50 0.63
N GLN A 277 12.62 17.49 -0.23
CA GLN A 277 11.51 17.29 -1.17
C GLN A 277 10.19 17.01 -0.43
N ASP A 278 10.21 16.20 0.63
CA ASP A 278 9.05 15.90 1.47
C ASP A 278 8.52 17.16 2.18
N ARG A 279 9.40 18.00 2.73
CA ARG A 279 9.03 19.29 3.34
C ARG A 279 8.35 20.23 2.34
N ILE A 280 8.90 20.34 1.13
CA ILE A 280 8.32 21.17 0.06
C ILE A 280 6.94 20.62 -0.35
N LYS A 281 6.79 19.30 -0.45
CA LYS A 281 5.50 18.65 -0.74
C LYS A 281 4.50 18.97 0.36
N ALA A 282 4.87 18.83 1.62
CA ALA A 282 3.99 19.16 2.76
C ALA A 282 3.56 20.63 2.75
N ARG A 283 4.47 21.56 2.42
CA ARG A 283 4.15 22.99 2.29
C ARG A 283 3.20 23.27 1.12
N LEU A 284 3.38 22.58 0.00
CA LEU A 284 2.46 22.65 -1.13
C LEU A 284 1.06 22.15 -0.74
N GLU A 285 0.98 21.01 -0.06
CA GLU A 285 -0.31 20.48 0.42
C GLU A 285 -1.00 21.43 1.40
N ALA A 286 -0.26 22.00 2.34
CA ALA A 286 -0.80 23.01 3.26
C ALA A 286 -1.34 24.24 2.52
N ALA A 287 -0.63 24.71 1.48
CA ALA A 287 -1.09 25.82 0.65
C ALA A 287 -2.37 25.46 -0.14
N LEU A 288 -2.47 24.23 -0.66
CA LEU A 288 -3.66 23.76 -1.35
C LEU A 288 -4.85 23.60 -0.38
N ALA A 289 -4.63 23.08 0.83
CA ALA A 289 -5.67 22.97 1.85
C ALA A 289 -6.19 24.35 2.31
N ALA A 290 -5.29 25.33 2.44
CA ALA A 290 -5.67 26.72 2.74
C ALA A 290 -6.52 27.32 1.59
N ALA A 291 -6.16 27.05 0.33
CA ALA A 291 -6.94 27.47 -0.82
C ALA A 291 -8.33 26.80 -0.88
N ASP A 292 -8.41 25.50 -0.58
CA ASP A 292 -9.69 24.77 -0.50
C ASP A 292 -10.61 25.37 0.58
N THR A 293 -10.05 25.75 1.73
CA THR A 293 -10.78 26.41 2.82
C THR A 293 -11.32 27.77 2.38
N TYR A 294 -10.51 28.55 1.67
CA TYR A 294 -10.91 29.86 1.12
C TYR A 294 -12.02 29.74 0.07
N LEU A 295 -12.02 28.68 -0.72
CA LEU A 295 -13.02 28.43 -1.78
C LEU A 295 -14.30 27.77 -1.26
N SER A 296 -14.33 27.29 -0.01
CA SER A 296 -15.50 26.64 0.58
C SER A 296 -16.54 27.69 0.99
N PRO A 297 -17.84 27.50 0.68
CA PRO A 297 -18.87 28.45 1.08
C PRO A 297 -18.96 28.52 2.62
N PRO A 298 -19.25 29.71 3.20
CA PRO A 298 -19.40 29.84 4.64
C PRO A 298 -20.48 28.88 5.14
N THR A 299 -20.13 28.06 6.13
CA THR A 299 -21.08 27.16 6.77
C THR A 299 -22.19 28.00 7.40
N PRO A 300 -23.48 27.74 7.10
CA PRO A 300 -24.55 28.45 7.77
C PRO A 300 -24.42 28.20 9.28
N SER A 301 -24.34 29.29 10.04
CA SER A 301 -24.29 29.26 11.50
C SER A 301 -25.51 28.48 12.02
N PRO A 302 -25.36 27.65 13.07
CA PRO A 302 -26.52 27.06 13.70
C PRO A 302 -27.48 28.17 14.17
N PRO A 303 -28.81 28.00 14.04
CA PRO A 303 -29.76 29.00 14.50
C PRO A 303 -29.54 29.22 16.01
N SER A 304 -29.26 30.46 16.39
CA SER A 304 -29.11 30.86 17.79
C SER A 304 -30.38 30.50 18.56
N SER A 305 -30.25 29.65 19.58
CA SER A 305 -31.33 29.19 20.46
C SER A 305 -31.79 30.23 21.48
N THR A 306 -31.78 31.51 21.13
CA THR A 306 -32.22 32.60 22.00
C THR A 306 -33.34 33.37 21.32
N PRO A 307 -34.59 33.28 21.80
CA PRO A 307 -35.66 34.12 21.27
C PRO A 307 -35.36 35.59 21.60
N PRO A 308 -35.59 36.53 20.66
CA PRO A 308 -35.42 37.95 20.95
C PRO A 308 -36.46 38.41 22.00
N PRO A 309 -36.11 39.39 22.86
CA PRO A 309 -37.04 39.92 23.86
C PRO A 309 -38.23 40.63 23.20
N PRO A 310 -39.41 40.66 23.86
CA PRO A 310 -40.62 41.25 23.29
C PRO A 310 -40.48 42.77 23.15
N ALA A 311 -40.91 43.29 21.99
CA ALA A 311 -40.92 44.71 21.69
C ALA A 311 -41.98 45.47 22.54
N PRO A 312 -41.72 46.74 22.92
CA PRO A 312 -42.68 47.56 23.65
C PRO A 312 -43.85 47.99 22.76
N PRO A 313 -45.03 48.30 23.34
CA PRO A 313 -46.26 48.54 22.59
C PRO A 313 -46.24 49.90 21.86
N PRO A 314 -46.97 50.02 20.73
CA PRO A 314 -47.01 51.25 19.95
C PRO A 314 -47.95 52.30 20.57
N PRO A 315 -47.69 53.61 20.34
CA PRO A 315 -48.59 54.69 20.73
C PRO A 315 -49.83 54.79 19.79
N PRO A 316 -50.92 55.42 20.24
CA PRO A 316 -52.22 55.40 19.56
C PRO A 316 -52.30 56.37 18.37
N SER A 317 -53.11 55.97 17.39
CA SER A 317 -53.34 56.60 16.08
C SER A 317 -54.35 57.76 16.11
N GLN A 318 -54.07 58.83 15.36
CA GLN A 318 -54.99 59.83 14.78
C GLN A 318 -54.29 60.36 13.50
N ASP A 319 -54.84 60.56 12.31
CA ASP A 319 -56.18 60.57 11.72
C ASP A 319 -56.08 60.19 10.21
N ARG A 320 -57.20 59.73 9.64
CA ARG A 320 -57.48 59.45 8.20
C ARG A 320 -57.71 60.79 7.41
N PRO A 321 -58.03 60.88 6.08
CA PRO A 321 -58.30 59.86 5.05
C PRO A 321 -57.84 60.09 3.56
N LEU A 322 -57.72 58.97 2.80
CA LEU A 322 -58.17 58.57 1.42
C LEU A 322 -58.32 59.61 0.23
N PRO A 323 -58.48 59.19 -1.07
CA PRO A 323 -58.33 57.86 -1.73
C PRO A 323 -57.77 57.82 -3.20
N SER A 324 -57.52 56.57 -3.65
CA SER A 324 -57.79 55.93 -4.98
C SER A 324 -57.36 56.55 -6.32
N SER A 325 -56.71 55.76 -7.19
CA SER A 325 -57.36 55.02 -8.31
C SER A 325 -56.36 54.24 -9.21
N THR A 326 -56.46 52.91 -9.14
CA THR A 326 -56.43 51.82 -10.17
C THR A 326 -56.29 52.13 -11.69
N PRO A 327 -56.08 51.14 -12.62
CA PRO A 327 -54.94 50.23 -12.84
C PRO A 327 -54.63 50.05 -14.38
N PRO A 328 -54.27 48.86 -14.96
CA PRO A 328 -53.21 48.65 -15.98
C PRO A 328 -53.78 48.53 -17.44
N PRO A 329 -53.13 47.98 -18.52
CA PRO A 329 -52.83 46.52 -18.66
C PRO A 329 -51.78 46.06 -19.74
N SER A 330 -51.60 44.73 -19.85
CA SER A 330 -51.46 43.90 -21.07
C SER A 330 -50.10 43.63 -21.80
N ALA A 331 -49.76 42.33 -21.87
CA ALA A 331 -49.02 41.65 -22.98
C ALA A 331 -49.94 41.50 -24.24
N PRO A 332 -49.55 41.03 -25.47
CA PRO A 332 -48.91 39.72 -25.80
C PRO A 332 -48.06 39.73 -27.15
N PRO A 333 -47.97 38.69 -28.03
CA PRO A 333 -47.11 37.50 -27.92
C PRO A 333 -46.32 37.06 -29.21
N SER A 334 -45.49 36.00 -29.05
CA SER A 334 -45.17 34.87 -29.98
C SER A 334 -44.42 35.01 -31.34
N GLN A 335 -43.44 34.08 -31.53
CA GLN A 335 -43.22 33.14 -32.67
C GLN A 335 -41.81 33.07 -33.34
N THR A 336 -41.23 31.85 -33.25
CA THR A 336 -40.53 31.00 -34.25
C THR A 336 -39.46 31.52 -35.24
N GLY A 337 -38.38 30.73 -35.38
CA GLY A 337 -37.79 30.43 -36.71
C GLY A 337 -36.27 30.59 -36.93
N SER A 338 -35.61 29.43 -37.14
CA SER A 338 -34.55 29.18 -38.13
C SER A 338 -33.08 29.55 -37.88
N ALA A 339 -32.23 28.64 -38.37
CA ALA A 339 -30.78 28.55 -38.29
C ALA A 339 -30.02 29.55 -39.19
N GLY A 340 -28.80 29.89 -38.78
CA GLY A 340 -27.85 30.67 -39.58
C GLY A 340 -26.43 30.62 -38.99
N ARG A 341 -25.50 30.14 -39.81
CA ARG A 341 -24.08 29.87 -39.55
C ARG A 341 -23.25 31.17 -39.62
N VAL A 342 -22.05 31.14 -39.00
CA VAL A 342 -20.77 31.76 -39.44
C VAL A 342 -20.06 32.69 -38.41
N SER A 343 -18.77 32.35 -38.22
CA SER A 343 -17.60 33.13 -37.78
C SER A 343 -17.40 33.56 -36.32
N ARG A 344 -16.50 32.80 -35.67
CA ARG A 344 -15.63 33.27 -34.57
C ARG A 344 -14.59 34.25 -35.12
N VAL A 345 -14.52 35.42 -34.51
CA VAL A 345 -13.32 36.29 -34.51
C VAL A 345 -12.84 36.36 -33.05
N LEU A 346 -11.57 36.05 -32.82
CA LEU A 346 -10.89 36.26 -31.53
C LEU A 346 -10.58 37.75 -31.32
N PRO A 347 -10.65 38.28 -30.10
CA PRO A 347 -9.93 39.49 -29.73
C PRO A 347 -8.64 39.18 -28.98
N SER A 348 -7.57 39.81 -29.45
CA SER A 348 -6.21 39.86 -28.90
C SER A 348 -6.11 40.65 -27.59
N ALA A 349 -5.08 40.34 -26.81
CA ALA A 349 -4.70 41.00 -25.56
C ALA A 349 -4.34 42.49 -25.72
N PRO A 350 -4.56 43.34 -24.70
CA PRO A 350 -4.05 44.71 -24.68
C PRO A 350 -2.68 44.80 -24.00
N LEU A 351 -1.78 45.51 -24.70
CA LEU A 351 -0.47 45.96 -24.26
C LEU A 351 -0.59 47.16 -23.29
N LEU A 352 0.35 47.22 -22.33
CA LEU A 352 0.57 48.33 -21.40
C LEU A 352 1.01 49.61 -22.13
N PRO A 353 0.64 50.81 -21.64
CA PRO A 353 1.30 52.06 -22.00
C PRO A 353 2.39 52.47 -20.97
N PRO A 354 3.39 53.29 -21.37
CA PRO A 354 4.62 53.50 -20.61
C PRO A 354 4.60 54.72 -19.68
N LEU A 355 5.59 54.74 -18.77
CA LEU A 355 5.91 55.80 -17.82
C LEU A 355 6.11 57.18 -18.47
N SER A 356 5.68 58.23 -17.78
CA SER A 356 6.11 59.61 -18.00
C SER A 356 6.48 60.30 -16.69
N ALA A 357 7.42 61.22 -16.83
CA ALA A 357 8.32 61.76 -15.83
C ALA A 357 7.69 62.77 -14.85
N GLN A 358 8.34 62.92 -13.69
CA GLN A 358 8.10 63.98 -12.71
C GLN A 358 8.51 65.37 -13.21
N PRO A 359 7.96 66.43 -12.57
CA PRO A 359 8.72 67.64 -12.26
C PRO A 359 8.64 68.04 -10.76
N PRO A 360 9.42 69.06 -10.31
CA PRO A 360 10.12 69.03 -9.02
C PRO A 360 9.52 69.89 -7.89
N ALA A 361 10.20 69.82 -6.75
CA ALA A 361 9.92 70.33 -5.40
C ALA A 361 9.68 71.84 -5.23
N SER A 362 9.00 72.22 -4.12
CA SER A 362 9.13 73.53 -3.46
C SER A 362 8.74 73.51 -1.96
N ALA A 363 9.72 73.95 -1.16
CA ALA A 363 9.74 74.75 0.09
C ALA A 363 8.83 74.51 1.33
N GLN A 364 9.50 74.63 2.48
CA GLN A 364 9.18 74.42 3.92
C GLN A 364 8.21 75.41 4.59
N ALA A 365 7.59 75.02 5.73
CA ALA A 365 7.73 75.64 7.07
C ALA A 365 6.95 74.88 8.20
N PRO A 366 7.31 75.01 9.50
CA PRO A 366 7.02 74.06 10.62
C PRO A 366 6.09 74.66 11.71
N PRO A 367 6.05 74.19 12.98
CA PRO A 367 5.83 72.85 13.57
C PRO A 367 4.62 72.84 14.54
N SER A 368 4.22 71.67 15.07
CA SER A 368 3.60 71.58 16.41
C SER A 368 3.77 70.17 16.99
N ALA A 369 4.36 70.12 18.18
CA ALA A 369 4.69 68.93 18.94
C ALA A 369 3.49 68.37 19.71
N GLN A 370 3.34 67.05 19.73
CA GLN A 370 2.53 66.29 20.70
C GLN A 370 3.09 64.84 20.87
N PRO A 371 2.78 64.16 21.98
CA PRO A 371 3.72 63.48 22.89
C PRO A 371 4.01 61.99 22.54
N PRO A 372 5.00 61.35 23.19
CA PRO A 372 5.39 59.98 22.85
C PRO A 372 4.32 58.96 23.31
N PRO A 373 3.95 57.97 22.49
CA PRO A 373 3.19 56.84 22.98
C PRO A 373 4.11 55.88 23.75
N SER A 374 3.61 55.49 24.91
CA SER A 374 4.18 54.57 25.87
C SER A 374 4.63 53.25 25.26
N ALA A 375 5.70 52.69 25.86
CA ALA A 375 6.23 51.37 25.55
C ALA A 375 5.14 50.30 25.53
N GLN A 376 4.77 49.83 24.34
CA GLN A 376 4.07 48.57 24.17
C GLN A 376 5.09 47.44 24.24
N ALA A 377 4.84 46.51 25.18
CA ALA A 377 5.55 45.25 25.27
C ALA A 377 5.55 44.52 23.91
N PRO A 378 6.63 43.81 23.54
CA PRO A 378 6.65 43.03 22.32
C PRO A 378 5.50 42.00 22.36
N PRO A 379 4.84 41.73 21.22
CA PRO A 379 3.81 40.71 21.17
C PRO A 379 4.40 39.37 21.63
N PRO A 380 3.62 38.53 22.35
CA PRO A 380 4.13 37.25 22.82
C PRO A 380 4.66 36.46 21.62
N ALA A 381 5.88 35.93 21.78
CA ALA A 381 6.54 35.13 20.77
C ALA A 381 5.57 34.09 20.20
N GLN A 382 5.35 34.14 18.88
CA GLN A 382 4.61 33.08 18.22
C GLN A 382 5.33 31.76 18.51
N PRO A 383 4.62 30.71 18.94
CA PRO A 383 5.23 29.41 19.09
C PRO A 383 5.76 28.97 17.71
N PRO A 384 6.86 28.19 17.67
CA PRO A 384 7.40 27.69 16.41
C PRO A 384 6.29 27.00 15.62
N PRO A 385 6.27 27.09 14.28
CA PRO A 385 5.24 26.46 13.48
C PRO A 385 5.29 24.97 13.77
N SER A 386 4.27 24.45 14.47
CA SER A 386 4.05 23.03 14.52
C SER A 386 3.88 22.57 13.09
N ALA A 387 4.73 21.64 12.66
CA ALA A 387 4.44 20.85 11.48
C ALA A 387 3.04 20.24 11.69
N HIS A 388 2.24 20.24 10.64
CA HIS A 388 0.83 19.84 10.56
C HIS A 388 -0.20 20.95 10.86
N PRO A 389 -1.04 21.34 9.87
CA PRO A 389 -2.34 21.89 10.22
C PRO A 389 -3.10 20.85 11.05
N PRO A 390 -3.94 21.26 12.02
CA PRO A 390 -4.80 20.34 12.76
C PRO A 390 -5.62 19.52 11.75
N PRO A 391 -5.98 18.26 12.05
CA PRO A 391 -6.76 17.43 11.14
C PRO A 391 -8.04 18.19 10.81
N THR A 392 -8.13 18.70 9.59
CA THR A 392 -9.36 19.25 9.03
C THR A 392 -10.38 18.13 9.13
N GLY A 393 -11.39 18.31 9.98
CA GLY A 393 -12.47 17.32 10.13
C GLY A 393 -13.01 16.92 8.76
N LEU A 394 -13.39 15.65 8.62
CA LEU A 394 -13.92 15.12 7.37
C LEU A 394 -15.00 16.04 6.80
N THR A 395 -14.82 16.47 5.55
CA THR A 395 -15.87 17.23 4.86
C THR A 395 -17.09 16.31 4.71
N PRO A 396 -18.29 16.74 5.17
CA PRO A 396 -19.48 15.89 5.09
C PRO A 396 -19.71 15.36 3.67
N GLY A 397 -19.90 14.03 3.57
CA GLY A 397 -20.16 13.36 2.30
C GLY A 397 -18.95 13.14 1.39
N ARG A 398 -17.71 13.41 1.85
CA ARG A 398 -16.49 13.19 1.06
C ARG A 398 -15.44 12.44 1.87
N ALA A 399 -14.72 11.54 1.20
CA ALA A 399 -13.52 10.94 1.76
C ALA A 399 -12.40 11.97 1.90
N ASP A 400 -11.53 11.73 2.87
CA ASP A 400 -10.37 12.57 3.11
C ASP A 400 -9.51 12.72 1.84
N ARG A 401 -8.86 13.88 1.72
CA ARG A 401 -7.99 14.21 0.59
C ARG A 401 -6.89 13.18 0.40
N VAL A 402 -6.28 12.68 1.47
CA VAL A 402 -5.20 11.68 1.41
C VAL A 402 -5.65 10.42 0.66
N LEU A 403 -6.86 9.93 0.93
CA LEU A 403 -7.40 8.76 0.22
C LEU A 403 -7.71 9.09 -1.25
N ARG A 404 -8.29 10.27 -1.53
CA ARG A 404 -8.57 10.72 -2.91
C ARG A 404 -7.32 10.85 -3.76
N GLU A 405 -6.22 11.30 -3.16
CA GLU A 405 -4.92 11.34 -3.82
C GLU A 405 -4.36 9.93 -4.02
N ARG A 406 -4.49 9.01 -3.07
CA ARG A 406 -4.05 7.61 -3.29
C ARG A 406 -4.84 6.91 -4.38
N CYS A 407 -6.16 7.06 -4.42
CA CYS A 407 -7.00 6.43 -5.45
C CYS A 407 -8.27 7.24 -5.77
N PRO A 408 -8.23 8.14 -6.76
CA PRO A 408 -9.39 8.97 -7.10
C PRO A 408 -10.60 8.14 -7.57
N ALA A 409 -10.38 6.96 -8.17
CA ALA A 409 -11.47 6.07 -8.59
C ALA A 409 -12.22 5.40 -7.43
N CYS A 410 -11.58 5.20 -6.27
CA CYS A 410 -12.25 4.65 -5.09
C CYS A 410 -12.87 5.72 -4.22
N PHE A 411 -12.19 6.86 -4.05
CA PHE A 411 -12.53 7.82 -3.00
C PHE A 411 -13.09 9.14 -3.54
N GLY A 412 -13.13 9.32 -4.87
CA GLY A 412 -13.78 10.44 -5.54
C GLY A 412 -15.30 10.27 -5.74
N LEU A 413 -15.94 9.40 -4.94
CA LEU A 413 -17.38 9.16 -5.02
C LEU A 413 -18.18 10.38 -4.57
N LYS A 414 -19.33 10.61 -5.22
CA LYS A 414 -20.28 11.66 -4.85
C LYS A 414 -21.29 11.21 -3.81
N GLU A 415 -21.59 9.92 -3.79
CA GLU A 415 -22.59 9.28 -2.95
C GLU A 415 -21.96 8.08 -2.27
N TRP A 416 -22.45 7.78 -1.07
CA TRP A 416 -21.95 6.74 -0.18
C TRP A 416 -23.15 6.05 0.48
N GLY A 417 -22.94 4.85 1.02
CA GLY A 417 -23.99 4.03 1.64
C GLY A 417 -24.53 2.95 0.72
N ARG A 418 -23.80 2.54 -0.33
CA ARG A 418 -24.19 1.35 -1.11
C ARG A 418 -24.25 0.13 -0.19
N SER A 419 -25.29 -0.69 -0.35
CA SER A 419 -25.46 -1.90 0.45
C SER A 419 -24.27 -2.87 0.29
N LEU A 420 -23.91 -3.61 1.35
CA LEU A 420 -22.89 -4.66 1.25
C LEU A 420 -23.29 -5.80 0.31
N SER A 421 -24.60 -6.04 0.11
CA SER A 421 -25.13 -6.99 -0.87
C SER A 421 -24.94 -6.56 -2.32
N ASP A 422 -24.78 -5.25 -2.55
CA ASP A 422 -24.44 -4.67 -3.86
C ASP A 422 -22.95 -4.37 -3.99
N GLY A 423 -22.13 -4.87 -3.05
CA GLY A 423 -20.67 -4.84 -3.13
C GLY A 423 -19.99 -3.73 -2.34
N GLY A 424 -20.77 -2.94 -1.58
CA GLY A 424 -20.29 -1.78 -0.84
C GLY A 424 -19.79 -0.64 -1.71
N ASP A 425 -19.49 0.49 -1.09
CA ASP A 425 -18.94 1.67 -1.79
C ASP A 425 -17.51 1.39 -2.27
N ILE A 426 -16.72 0.75 -1.41
CA ILE A 426 -15.30 0.50 -1.62
C ILE A 426 -14.94 -0.95 -1.29
N GLN A 427 -13.91 -1.45 -1.96
CA GLN A 427 -13.44 -2.81 -1.79
C GLN A 427 -11.94 -2.82 -1.62
N PHE A 428 -11.48 -3.62 -0.66
CA PHE A 428 -10.09 -3.73 -0.27
C PHE A 428 -9.59 -5.17 -0.33
N GLY A 429 -8.27 -5.33 -0.39
CA GLY A 429 -7.60 -6.60 -0.15
C GLY A 429 -6.47 -6.37 0.85
N ALA A 430 -6.32 -7.31 1.78
CA ALA A 430 -5.32 -7.26 2.83
C ALA A 430 -4.55 -8.58 2.96
N ASN A 431 -3.25 -8.50 3.23
CA ASN A 431 -2.40 -9.66 3.50
C ASN A 431 -1.09 -9.27 4.20
N GLY A 432 -0.48 -10.21 4.93
CA GLY A 432 0.85 -10.12 5.51
C GLY A 432 1.96 -10.74 4.66
N CYS A 433 3.11 -10.07 4.57
CA CYS A 433 4.33 -10.60 3.96
C CYS A 433 5.44 -10.76 5.00
N PHE A 434 5.82 -12.01 5.27
CA PHE A 434 6.81 -12.38 6.28
C PHE A 434 8.25 -12.36 5.78
N SER A 435 8.50 -12.05 4.51
CA SER A 435 9.86 -11.90 3.98
C SER A 435 10.50 -10.57 4.39
N TYR A 436 9.69 -9.56 4.75
CA TYR A 436 10.10 -8.20 5.14
C TYR A 436 10.56 -8.07 6.60
N GLN A 437 11.34 -9.05 7.05
CA GLN A 437 11.94 -9.05 8.38
C GLN A 437 12.96 -7.92 8.53
N HIS A 438 13.04 -7.33 9.72
CA HIS A 438 14.02 -6.33 10.08
C HIS A 438 14.86 -6.81 11.26
N VAL A 439 16.18 -6.79 11.07
CA VAL A 439 17.13 -7.31 12.05
C VAL A 439 17.29 -6.33 13.20
N ARG A 440 17.09 -6.81 14.42
CA ARG A 440 17.16 -6.01 15.66
C ARG A 440 18.53 -5.35 15.85
N SER A 441 19.62 -6.04 15.49
CA SER A 441 20.99 -5.52 15.64
C SER A 441 21.30 -4.33 14.72
N ALA A 442 20.47 -4.07 13.70
CA ALA A 442 20.58 -2.85 12.90
C ALA A 442 20.26 -1.59 13.72
N GLY A 443 19.44 -1.71 14.77
CA GLY A 443 19.07 -0.60 15.65
C GLY A 443 18.16 0.43 14.97
N ASP A 444 18.09 1.62 15.57
CA ASP A 444 17.32 2.74 15.04
C ASP A 444 18.23 3.94 14.72
N GLY A 445 17.84 4.65 13.66
CA GLY A 445 18.56 5.78 13.09
C GLY A 445 18.11 7.11 13.67
N PRO A 446 18.85 8.20 13.41
CA PRO A 446 18.51 9.53 13.92
C PRO A 446 17.37 10.22 13.15
N ILE A 447 16.70 9.52 12.24
CA ILE A 447 15.72 10.13 11.35
C ILE A 447 14.40 10.22 12.11
N SER A 448 13.92 11.44 12.31
CA SER A 448 12.52 11.69 12.63
C SER A 448 11.76 11.85 11.32
N TYR A 449 10.90 10.88 11.01
CA TYR A 449 10.06 10.88 9.82
C TYR A 449 8.65 10.50 10.25
N ASP A 450 7.66 11.29 9.82
CA ASP A 450 6.25 10.96 10.00
C ASP A 450 5.76 10.15 8.78
N PRO A 451 5.54 8.83 8.91
CA PRO A 451 5.21 7.99 7.78
C PRO A 451 3.80 8.26 7.25
N GLN A 452 3.64 8.29 5.93
CA GLN A 452 2.33 8.54 5.32
C GLN A 452 1.49 7.27 5.23
N TYR A 453 2.11 6.12 4.95
CA TYR A 453 1.43 4.85 4.75
C TYR A 453 1.52 3.93 5.96
N PHE A 454 2.58 4.02 6.77
CA PHE A 454 2.73 3.16 7.94
C PHE A 454 1.87 3.62 9.12
N ILE A 455 1.00 2.73 9.59
CA ILE A 455 0.28 2.88 10.85
C ILE A 455 1.28 2.71 11.98
N SER A 456 1.28 3.64 12.94
CA SER A 456 2.21 3.60 14.05
C SER A 456 2.00 2.36 14.93
N LYS A 457 3.11 1.86 15.49
CA LYS A 457 3.09 0.72 16.41
C LYS A 457 2.16 0.96 17.61
N ASP A 458 2.07 2.19 18.10
CA ASP A 458 1.18 2.54 19.21
C ASP A 458 -0.31 2.38 18.85
N LYS A 459 -0.71 2.74 17.62
CA LYS A 459 -2.07 2.51 17.13
C LYS A 459 -2.36 1.01 17.06
N VAL A 460 -1.44 0.21 16.52
CA VAL A 460 -1.59 -1.26 16.44
C VAL A 460 -1.63 -1.90 17.85
N ASN A 461 -0.80 -1.44 18.78
CA ASN A 461 -0.79 -1.93 20.16
C ASN A 461 -2.12 -1.64 20.88
N LYS A 462 -2.70 -0.45 20.70
CA LYS A 462 -4.02 -0.13 21.26
C LYS A 462 -5.11 -1.05 20.73
N VAL A 463 -5.06 -1.37 19.42
CA VAL A 463 -5.97 -2.36 18.83
C VAL A 463 -5.76 -3.75 19.44
N ARG A 464 -4.51 -4.18 19.60
CA ARG A 464 -4.15 -5.45 20.24
C ARG A 464 -4.70 -5.54 21.67
N GLU A 465 -4.51 -4.51 22.47
CA GLU A 465 -5.03 -4.43 23.84
C GLU A 465 -6.56 -4.51 23.86
N ARG A 466 -7.23 -3.78 22.98
CA ARG A 466 -8.70 -3.83 22.85
C ARG A 466 -9.19 -5.22 22.47
N ILE A 467 -8.55 -5.88 21.49
CA ILE A 467 -8.91 -7.24 21.09
C ILE A 467 -8.72 -8.22 22.26
N ALA A 468 -7.62 -8.11 22.99
CA ALA A 468 -7.36 -8.94 24.16
C ALA A 468 -8.42 -8.73 25.25
N GLN A 469 -8.87 -7.49 25.48
CA GLN A 469 -9.95 -7.18 26.41
C GLN A 469 -11.32 -7.70 25.93
N ALA A 470 -11.62 -7.57 24.64
CA ALA A 470 -12.87 -8.07 24.05
C ALA A 470 -12.97 -9.59 24.15
N ARG A 471 -11.86 -10.31 23.89
CA ARG A 471 -11.80 -11.79 23.97
C ARG A 471 -11.88 -12.34 25.41
N LYS A 472 -11.72 -11.49 26.45
CA LYS A 472 -11.98 -11.90 27.86
C LYS A 472 -13.48 -11.99 28.18
N LYS A 473 -14.34 -11.33 27.40
CA LYS A 473 -15.79 -11.39 27.56
C LYS A 473 -16.33 -12.65 26.89
N PRO A 474 -17.45 -13.23 27.38
CA PRO A 474 -18.07 -14.36 26.71
C PRO A 474 -18.45 -13.96 25.27
N PRO A 475 -18.23 -14.86 24.28
CA PRO A 475 -18.56 -14.56 22.90
C PRO A 475 -20.06 -14.30 22.74
N ALA A 476 -20.40 -13.29 21.96
CA ALA A 476 -21.78 -13.01 21.61
C ALA A 476 -22.40 -14.19 20.85
N ARG A 477 -23.69 -14.43 21.06
CA ARG A 477 -24.43 -15.47 20.33
C ARG A 477 -24.60 -15.03 18.88
N PHE A 478 -23.72 -15.50 18.02
CA PHE A 478 -23.76 -15.26 16.58
C PHE A 478 -23.99 -16.57 15.83
N LYS A 479 -24.87 -16.53 14.83
CA LYS A 479 -25.07 -17.66 13.90
C LYS A 479 -24.34 -17.31 12.60
N PRO A 480 -23.17 -17.92 12.32
CA PRO A 480 -22.47 -17.67 11.07
C PRO A 480 -23.30 -18.08 9.86
N PRO A 481 -23.04 -17.45 8.68
CA PRO A 481 -23.73 -17.80 7.43
C PRO A 481 -23.38 -19.21 6.92
N ILE A 482 -22.37 -19.84 7.52
CA ILE A 482 -21.92 -21.21 7.24
C ILE A 482 -21.83 -21.99 8.56
N PRO A 483 -21.90 -23.34 8.54
CA PRO A 483 -21.76 -24.14 9.76
C PRO A 483 -20.44 -23.84 10.50
N GLN A 484 -20.48 -23.74 11.84
CA GLN A 484 -19.31 -23.44 12.66
C GLN A 484 -18.14 -24.39 12.39
N ALA A 485 -18.42 -25.69 12.24
CA ALA A 485 -17.41 -26.69 11.95
C ALA A 485 -16.68 -26.47 10.60
N ALA A 486 -17.26 -25.76 9.64
CA ALA A 486 -16.58 -25.36 8.40
C ALA A 486 -15.62 -24.18 8.65
N VAL A 487 -16.01 -23.23 9.51
CA VAL A 487 -15.11 -22.15 9.97
C VAL A 487 -13.94 -22.75 10.75
N ASP A 488 -14.20 -23.69 11.66
CA ASP A 488 -13.18 -24.34 12.48
C ASP A 488 -12.20 -25.14 11.61
N ALA A 489 -12.71 -25.88 10.61
CA ALA A 489 -11.87 -26.58 9.65
C ALA A 489 -10.97 -25.61 8.87
N CYS A 490 -11.52 -24.51 8.33
CA CYS A 490 -10.73 -23.47 7.68
C CYS A 490 -9.66 -22.87 8.60
N SER A 491 -9.99 -22.65 9.88
CA SER A 491 -9.04 -22.12 10.86
C SER A 491 -7.90 -23.09 11.19
N GLN A 492 -8.12 -24.40 11.08
CA GLN A 492 -7.13 -25.44 11.37
C GLN A 492 -6.28 -25.81 10.15
N SER A 493 -6.87 -25.78 8.95
CA SER A 493 -6.21 -26.19 7.71
C SER A 493 -5.33 -25.11 7.07
N TRP A 494 -5.57 -23.83 7.38
CA TRP A 494 -4.88 -22.73 6.71
C TRP A 494 -3.73 -22.17 7.56
N ASP A 495 -2.52 -22.22 7.02
CA ASP A 495 -1.29 -21.78 7.71
C ASP A 495 -1.35 -20.29 8.12
N ALA A 496 -2.05 -19.46 7.34
CA ALA A 496 -2.25 -18.05 7.67
C ALA A 496 -3.29 -17.82 8.79
N ALA A 497 -4.14 -18.81 9.09
CA ALA A 497 -5.08 -18.74 10.21
C ALA A 497 -4.43 -19.06 11.57
N ASN A 498 -3.20 -19.61 11.59
CA ASN A 498 -2.49 -19.90 12.82
C ASN A 498 -1.78 -18.65 13.37
N GLU A 499 -2.50 -17.89 14.21
CA GLU A 499 -2.01 -16.68 14.92
C GLU A 499 -0.78 -16.93 15.82
N ASN A 500 -0.40 -18.19 16.08
CA ASN A 500 0.70 -18.55 16.98
C ASN A 500 1.94 -19.11 16.28
N LYS A 501 1.89 -19.36 14.96
CA LYS A 501 3.03 -19.92 14.21
C LYS A 501 4.16 -18.89 14.15
N LYS A 502 5.27 -19.16 14.83
CA LYS A 502 6.49 -18.35 14.75
C LYS A 502 7.12 -18.53 13.37
N LYS A 503 7.14 -17.47 12.56
CA LYS A 503 7.77 -17.45 11.23
C LYS A 503 9.18 -16.84 11.23
N ALA A 504 9.63 -16.32 12.37
CA ALA A 504 10.94 -15.71 12.57
C ALA A 504 11.33 -15.76 14.06
N ASP A 505 12.64 -15.73 14.37
CA ASP A 505 13.12 -15.61 15.75
C ASP A 505 12.95 -14.16 16.27
N PRO A 506 12.09 -13.92 17.28
CA PRO A 506 11.86 -12.59 17.83
C PRO A 506 13.10 -12.00 18.54
N LYS A 507 14.11 -12.82 18.87
CA LYS A 507 15.40 -12.33 19.39
C LYS A 507 16.20 -11.65 18.28
N GLN A 508 16.20 -12.23 17.09
CA GLN A 508 16.93 -11.72 15.92
C GLN A 508 16.21 -10.56 15.24
N TYR A 509 14.88 -10.61 15.15
CA TYR A 509 14.07 -9.65 14.40
C TYR A 509 13.14 -8.85 15.31
N ASP A 510 13.04 -7.54 15.13
CA ASP A 510 12.08 -6.68 15.83
C ASP A 510 10.83 -6.37 14.99
N SER A 511 10.87 -6.64 13.68
CA SER A 511 9.72 -6.79 12.77
C SER A 511 9.89 -8.10 12.00
N THR A 512 8.89 -8.96 12.02
CA THR A 512 8.85 -10.27 11.37
C THR A 512 8.20 -10.23 9.99
N GLY A 513 7.65 -9.08 9.58
CA GLY A 513 6.99 -8.89 8.30
C GLY A 513 6.29 -7.55 8.17
N ILE A 514 5.56 -7.36 7.08
CA ILE A 514 4.71 -6.19 6.85
C ILE A 514 3.31 -6.67 6.47
N PHE A 515 2.29 -6.07 7.07
CA PHE A 515 0.90 -6.23 6.66
C PHE A 515 0.48 -5.03 5.82
N ALA A 516 -0.29 -5.25 4.75
CA ALA A 516 -0.73 -4.18 3.86
C ALA A 516 -2.23 -4.24 3.57
N LEU A 517 -2.83 -3.07 3.39
CA LEU A 517 -4.17 -2.86 2.86
C LEU A 517 -4.07 -2.18 1.49
N THR A 518 -4.72 -2.74 0.47
CA THR A 518 -4.80 -2.16 -0.88
C THR A 518 -6.25 -2.01 -1.32
N CYS A 519 -6.53 -1.05 -2.20
CA CYS A 519 -7.84 -1.01 -2.86
C CYS A 519 -7.93 -1.98 -4.04
N ARG A 520 -9.13 -2.19 -4.59
CA ARG A 520 -9.35 -3.01 -5.80
C ARG A 520 -8.57 -2.57 -7.05
N HIS A 521 -8.05 -1.34 -7.07
CA HIS A 521 -7.16 -0.81 -8.13
C HIS A 521 -5.68 -1.03 -7.82
N SER A 522 -5.37 -1.69 -6.70
CA SER A 522 -4.03 -2.01 -6.22
C SER A 522 -3.18 -0.79 -5.88
N GLN A 523 -3.87 0.24 -5.40
CA GLN A 523 -3.23 1.35 -4.71
C GLN A 523 -3.04 0.93 -3.26
N VAL A 524 -1.83 1.14 -2.74
CA VAL A 524 -1.51 0.92 -1.33
C VAL A 524 -2.22 1.98 -0.51
N LEU A 525 -2.92 1.55 0.53
CA LEU A 525 -3.60 2.45 1.46
C LEU A 525 -2.78 2.57 2.74
N PHE A 526 -2.55 1.47 3.43
CA PHE A 526 -1.82 1.48 4.70
C PHE A 526 -0.95 0.24 4.85
N LEU A 527 0.14 0.38 5.60
CA LEU A 527 0.98 -0.73 6.04
C LEU A 527 1.12 -0.73 7.56
N CYS A 528 1.46 -1.86 8.15
CA CYS A 528 1.94 -1.93 9.51
C CYS A 528 3.02 -3.02 9.63
N ASP A 529 3.98 -2.80 10.54
CA ASP A 529 4.95 -3.83 10.88
C ASP A 529 4.26 -4.97 11.63
N ILE A 530 4.59 -6.21 11.26
CA ILE A 530 4.21 -7.39 12.00
C ILE A 530 5.31 -7.65 13.03
N ASP A 531 4.97 -7.63 14.32
CA ASP A 531 5.93 -7.85 15.42
C ASP A 531 5.51 -8.99 16.36
N THR A 532 4.53 -9.79 15.92
CA THR A 532 4.01 -10.96 16.64
C THR A 532 4.35 -12.26 15.93
N PRO A 533 4.24 -13.41 16.63
CA PRO A 533 4.06 -14.68 15.98
C PRO A 533 2.79 -14.61 15.10
N GLY A 534 2.88 -15.10 13.87
CA GLY A 534 1.76 -15.17 12.93
C GLY A 534 1.16 -13.85 12.48
N GLU A 535 0.18 -13.97 11.59
CA GLU A 535 -0.66 -12.87 11.13
C GLU A 535 -1.89 -12.82 12.02
N ARG A 536 -1.94 -11.84 12.93
CA ARG A 536 -3.04 -11.72 13.89
C ARG A 536 -4.07 -10.71 13.43
N GLN A 537 -5.30 -10.82 13.95
CA GLN A 537 -6.41 -9.94 13.57
C GLN A 537 -6.19 -8.45 13.91
N GLU A 538 -5.25 -8.09 14.79
CA GLU A 538 -4.96 -6.67 15.08
C GLU A 538 -4.52 -5.87 13.86
N TYR A 539 -3.81 -6.47 12.90
CA TYR A 539 -3.28 -5.74 11.75
C TYR A 539 -4.40 -5.32 10.80
N ILE A 540 -5.31 -6.24 10.47
CA ILE A 540 -6.48 -5.93 9.64
C ILE A 540 -7.42 -4.95 10.34
N VAL A 541 -7.62 -5.09 11.65
CA VAL A 541 -8.44 -4.16 12.43
C VAL A 541 -7.82 -2.76 12.43
N ALA A 542 -6.52 -2.63 12.66
CA ALA A 542 -5.83 -1.35 12.62
C ALA A 542 -5.96 -0.68 11.23
N CYS A 543 -5.77 -1.44 10.15
CA CYS A 543 -5.94 -0.92 8.79
C CYS A 543 -7.38 -0.48 8.48
N LEU A 544 -8.38 -1.27 8.89
CA LEU A 544 -9.80 -0.93 8.71
C LEU A 544 -10.21 0.32 9.50
N GLU A 545 -9.69 0.50 10.70
CA GLU A 545 -9.99 1.67 11.52
C GLU A 545 -9.29 2.93 11.00
N GLU A 546 -8.04 2.80 10.56
CA GLU A 546 -7.30 3.91 9.97
C GLU A 546 -8.00 4.40 8.69
N VAL A 547 -8.36 3.49 7.78
CA VAL A 547 -9.07 3.90 6.56
C VAL A 547 -10.47 4.43 6.89
N ASN A 548 -11.17 3.86 7.86
CA ASN A 548 -12.49 4.36 8.27
C ASN A 548 -12.43 5.77 8.87
N SER A 549 -11.34 6.12 9.58
CA SER A 549 -11.16 7.48 10.11
C SER A 549 -11.07 8.55 9.01
N LEU A 550 -10.81 8.12 7.76
CA LEU A 550 -10.67 8.96 6.58
C LEU A 550 -11.89 8.86 5.63
N LEU A 551 -12.94 8.15 6.03
CA LEU A 551 -14.14 7.91 5.22
C LEU A 551 -15.39 8.56 5.84
N PRO A 552 -16.38 8.94 5.03
CA PRO A 552 -17.68 9.36 5.55
C PRO A 552 -18.33 8.26 6.40
N SER A 553 -19.10 8.66 7.42
CA SER A 553 -19.75 7.73 8.36
C SER A 553 -20.69 6.71 7.69
N GLN A 554 -21.25 7.05 6.53
CA GLN A 554 -22.12 6.20 5.74
C GLN A 554 -21.38 5.23 4.81
N ALA A 555 -20.06 5.35 4.66
CA ALA A 555 -19.28 4.53 3.74
C ALA A 555 -19.30 3.06 4.14
N THR A 556 -19.53 2.17 3.18
CA THR A 556 -19.50 0.71 3.36
C THR A 556 -18.30 0.07 2.68
N ILE A 557 -17.73 -0.95 3.33
CA ILE A 557 -16.47 -1.59 2.98
C ILE A 557 -16.72 -3.08 2.71
N LEU A 558 -16.28 -3.56 1.55
CA LEU A 558 -16.11 -5.00 1.30
C LEU A 558 -14.62 -5.36 1.42
N GLU A 559 -14.26 -5.99 2.52
CA GLU A 559 -12.88 -6.39 2.84
C GLU A 559 -12.58 -7.79 2.32
N ALA A 560 -11.54 -7.93 1.51
CA ALA A 560 -11.03 -9.23 1.11
C ALA A 560 -9.84 -9.60 1.98
N TYR A 561 -9.94 -10.78 2.61
CA TYR A 561 -8.90 -11.27 3.50
C TYR A 561 -8.76 -12.78 3.35
N ASP A 562 -7.53 -13.29 3.36
CA ASP A 562 -7.24 -14.73 3.20
C ASP A 562 -8.01 -15.61 4.19
N VAL A 563 -8.19 -15.10 5.41
CA VAL A 563 -8.99 -15.75 6.46
C VAL A 563 -10.29 -15.00 6.74
N GLY A 564 -10.86 -14.35 5.71
CA GLY A 564 -12.06 -13.53 5.81
C GLY A 564 -13.28 -14.22 6.42
N CYS A 565 -13.43 -15.54 6.22
CA CYS A 565 -14.48 -16.33 6.87
C CYS A 565 -14.30 -16.46 8.39
N VAL A 566 -13.06 -16.60 8.85
CA VAL A 566 -12.69 -16.66 10.28
C VAL A 566 -12.77 -15.26 10.90
N ALA A 567 -12.31 -14.25 10.16
CA ALA A 567 -12.40 -12.86 10.58
C ALA A 567 -13.86 -12.40 10.74
N ASP A 568 -14.74 -12.62 9.76
CA ASP A 568 -16.15 -12.26 9.89
C ASP A 568 -16.78 -12.91 11.13
N ASN A 569 -16.53 -14.21 11.36
CA ASN A 569 -17.02 -14.90 12.54
C ASN A 569 -16.52 -14.26 13.85
N SER A 570 -15.21 -14.03 13.96
CA SER A 570 -14.58 -13.39 15.12
C SER A 570 -15.14 -11.99 15.37
N PHE A 571 -15.33 -11.19 14.32
CA PHE A 571 -15.80 -9.81 14.39
C PHE A 571 -17.27 -9.70 14.81
N ASN A 572 -18.06 -10.77 14.64
CA ASN A 572 -19.42 -10.85 15.16
C ASN A 572 -19.48 -11.40 16.59
N MET A 573 -18.59 -12.33 16.93
CA MET A 573 -18.54 -12.93 18.27
C MET A 573 -17.94 -11.99 19.30
N PHE A 574 -16.98 -11.15 18.88
CA PHE A 574 -16.26 -10.24 19.74
C PHE A 574 -16.37 -8.82 19.18
N SER A 575 -16.73 -7.86 20.02
CA SER A 575 -16.80 -6.43 19.65
C SER A 575 -15.40 -5.82 19.48
N ILE A 576 -14.67 -6.26 18.44
CA ILE A 576 -13.26 -5.92 18.22
C ILE A 576 -13.03 -4.72 17.30
N LEU A 577 -14.01 -4.38 16.46
CA LEU A 577 -14.02 -3.14 15.70
C LEU A 577 -14.55 -1.98 16.55
N SER A 578 -14.11 -0.77 16.24
CA SER A 578 -14.68 0.47 16.76
C SER A 578 -16.19 0.55 16.55
N GLU A 579 -16.83 1.28 17.45
CA GLU A 579 -18.27 1.44 17.50
C GLU A 579 -18.81 1.98 16.15
N GLY A 580 -19.92 1.38 15.67
CA GLY A 580 -20.56 1.77 14.41
C GLY A 580 -19.83 1.33 13.12
N LEU A 581 -18.63 0.75 13.19
CA LEU A 581 -17.92 0.26 11.99
C LEU A 581 -18.41 -1.12 11.55
N ARG A 582 -18.65 -2.05 12.49
CA ARG A 582 -19.02 -3.43 12.17
C ARG A 582 -20.16 -3.58 11.16
N PRO A 583 -21.31 -2.86 11.26
CA PRO A 583 -22.42 -3.01 10.31
C PRO A 583 -22.08 -2.57 8.88
N ARG A 584 -21.00 -1.79 8.71
CA ARG A 584 -20.57 -1.24 7.41
C ARG A 584 -19.47 -2.05 6.75
N VAL A 585 -19.00 -3.13 7.39
CA VAL A 585 -17.94 -4.01 6.85
C VAL A 585 -18.52 -5.37 6.50
N GLY A 586 -18.32 -5.80 5.26
CA GLY A 586 -18.57 -7.16 4.81
C GLY A 586 -17.26 -7.84 4.41
N PHE A 587 -17.19 -9.16 4.53
CA PHE A 587 -15.99 -9.92 4.18
C PHE A 587 -16.17 -10.77 2.92
N VAL A 588 -15.07 -10.90 2.18
CA VAL A 588 -14.81 -11.91 1.13
C VAL A 588 -13.42 -12.52 1.34
N ILE A 589 -13.14 -13.61 0.64
CA ILE A 589 -11.79 -14.19 0.56
C ILE A 589 -11.20 -13.80 -0.79
N ASN A 590 -9.91 -13.50 -0.85
CA ASN A 590 -9.21 -13.21 -2.10
C ASN A 590 -9.47 -14.33 -3.14
N ALA A 591 -9.60 -13.96 -4.42
CA ALA A 591 -10.14 -14.88 -5.43
C ALA A 591 -9.28 -16.13 -5.66
N MET A 592 -7.95 -16.04 -5.53
CA MET A 592 -7.05 -17.20 -5.61
C MET A 592 -7.10 -18.03 -4.33
N HIS A 593 -7.14 -17.37 -3.18
CA HIS A 593 -7.14 -18.02 -1.87
C HIS A 593 -8.45 -18.75 -1.57
N ALA A 594 -9.58 -18.33 -2.17
CA ALA A 594 -10.88 -18.94 -1.96
C ALA A 594 -10.87 -20.46 -2.22
N TYR A 595 -10.11 -20.94 -3.21
CA TYR A 595 -10.03 -22.38 -3.52
C TYR A 595 -9.38 -23.22 -2.40
N GLY A 596 -8.56 -22.61 -1.55
CA GLY A 596 -7.98 -23.27 -0.38
C GLY A 596 -8.96 -23.44 0.79
N HIS A 597 -10.15 -22.83 0.70
CA HIS A 597 -11.19 -22.96 1.72
C HIS A 597 -12.19 -24.06 1.40
N GLN A 598 -12.91 -24.51 2.44
CA GLN A 598 -14.02 -25.45 2.30
C GLN A 598 -15.04 -24.95 1.27
N TRP A 599 -15.63 -25.87 0.50
CA TRP A 599 -16.60 -25.53 -0.56
C TRP A 599 -17.72 -24.58 -0.07
N ILE A 600 -18.24 -24.81 1.14
CA ILE A 600 -19.28 -23.96 1.73
C ILE A 600 -18.78 -22.53 1.97
N CYS A 601 -17.51 -22.35 2.38
CA CYS A 601 -16.89 -21.04 2.50
C CYS A 601 -16.78 -20.35 1.14
N GLN A 602 -16.44 -21.09 0.08
CA GLN A 602 -16.38 -20.56 -1.28
C GLN A 602 -17.74 -20.01 -1.72
N LEU A 603 -18.84 -20.72 -1.46
CA LEU A 603 -20.19 -20.27 -1.82
C LEU A 603 -20.59 -18.92 -1.19
N VAL A 604 -20.08 -18.62 0.01
CA VAL A 604 -20.48 -17.44 0.79
C VAL A 604 -19.48 -16.28 0.69
N TYR A 605 -18.19 -16.60 0.70
CA TYR A 605 -17.11 -15.61 0.79
C TYR A 605 -16.31 -15.47 -0.51
N SER A 606 -16.46 -16.34 -1.52
CA SER A 606 -15.77 -16.12 -2.80
C SER A 606 -16.34 -14.87 -3.50
N PRO A 607 -15.49 -13.93 -3.95
CA PRO A 607 -15.93 -12.74 -4.68
C PRO A 607 -16.54 -13.11 -6.03
N ARG A 608 -16.28 -14.32 -6.56
CA ARG A 608 -16.90 -14.81 -7.80
C ARG A 608 -18.34 -15.29 -7.60
N LEU A 609 -18.71 -15.70 -6.39
CA LEU A 609 -20.02 -16.27 -6.07
C LEU A 609 -20.87 -15.33 -5.21
N ARG A 610 -20.25 -14.38 -4.51
CA ARG A 610 -20.92 -13.34 -3.74
C ARG A 610 -21.43 -12.23 -4.66
N ARG A 611 -22.71 -11.87 -4.49
CA ARG A 611 -23.31 -10.72 -5.18
C ARG A 611 -22.56 -9.44 -4.81
N GLY A 612 -22.39 -8.54 -5.78
CA GLY A 612 -21.80 -7.22 -5.57
C GLY A 612 -20.28 -7.13 -5.68
N ALA A 613 -19.54 -8.21 -5.35
CA ALA A 613 -18.08 -8.23 -5.46
C ALA A 613 -17.58 -8.14 -6.93
N GLY A 614 -18.42 -8.58 -7.88
CA GLY A 614 -18.17 -8.43 -9.31
C GLY A 614 -16.99 -9.25 -9.80
N LEU A 615 -16.13 -8.64 -10.63
CA LEU A 615 -14.95 -9.32 -11.18
C LEU A 615 -13.63 -8.99 -10.47
N SER A 616 -13.68 -8.27 -9.35
CA SER A 616 -12.49 -8.00 -8.55
C SER A 616 -11.90 -9.29 -8.01
N ASP A 617 -10.57 -9.42 -8.12
CA ASP A 617 -9.80 -10.54 -7.59
C ASP A 617 -9.29 -10.29 -6.16
N HIS A 618 -9.13 -9.00 -5.83
CA HIS A 618 -8.60 -8.50 -4.55
C HIS A 618 -7.14 -8.89 -4.28
N GLU A 619 -6.43 -9.40 -5.29
CA GLU A 619 -5.00 -9.78 -5.26
C GLU A 619 -4.07 -8.57 -5.43
N GLY A 620 -4.48 -7.41 -4.91
CA GLY A 620 -3.69 -6.18 -5.02
C GLY A 620 -2.39 -6.27 -4.23
N VAL A 621 -2.47 -6.84 -3.04
CA VAL A 621 -1.35 -6.97 -2.11
C VAL A 621 -0.25 -7.88 -2.68
N GLU A 622 -0.59 -9.03 -3.27
CA GLU A 622 0.39 -9.92 -3.93
C GLU A 622 1.14 -9.25 -5.09
N ARG A 623 0.43 -8.43 -5.87
CA ARG A 623 1.05 -7.65 -6.95
C ARG A 623 2.03 -6.61 -6.41
N ILE A 624 1.74 -6.02 -5.26
CA ILE A 624 2.66 -5.13 -4.57
C ILE A 624 3.88 -5.91 -4.10
N TRP A 625 3.72 -7.02 -3.39
CA TRP A 625 4.84 -7.87 -2.93
C TRP A 625 5.79 -8.25 -4.05
N SER A 626 5.26 -8.73 -5.17
CA SER A 626 6.05 -9.07 -6.35
C SER A 626 6.85 -7.87 -6.87
N ARG A 627 6.23 -6.69 -6.93
CA ARG A 627 6.84 -5.45 -7.40
C ARG A 627 7.95 -4.95 -6.47
N ILE A 628 7.77 -5.06 -5.16
CA ILE A 628 8.70 -4.51 -4.18
C ILE A 628 9.78 -5.50 -3.73
N ARG A 629 9.72 -6.77 -4.14
CA ARG A 629 10.59 -7.87 -3.64
C ARG A 629 12.09 -7.55 -3.52
N ARG A 630 12.62 -6.69 -4.39
CA ARG A 630 14.04 -6.29 -4.38
C ARG A 630 14.41 -5.42 -3.17
N LEU A 631 13.43 -4.81 -2.50
CA LEU A 631 13.64 -4.04 -1.27
C LEU A 631 13.85 -4.91 -0.04
N ILE A 632 13.49 -6.19 -0.07
CA ILE A 632 13.64 -7.12 1.05
C ILE A 632 15.09 -7.13 1.58
N PRO A 633 16.12 -7.49 0.78
CA PRO A 633 17.50 -7.51 1.28
C PRO A 633 18.01 -6.12 1.65
N LEU A 634 17.52 -5.06 1.00
CA LEU A 634 17.96 -3.68 1.24
C LEU A 634 17.47 -3.16 2.59
N THR A 635 16.24 -3.47 2.95
CA THR A 635 15.57 -2.92 4.13
C THR A 635 15.82 -3.75 5.38
N ARG A 636 16.18 -5.02 5.24
CA ARG A 636 16.41 -5.95 6.36
C ARG A 636 17.48 -5.49 7.36
N HIS A 637 18.54 -4.84 6.87
CA HIS A 637 19.69 -4.40 7.66
C HIS A 637 19.83 -2.87 7.75
N GLN A 638 18.85 -2.12 7.24
CA GLN A 638 18.80 -0.68 7.44
C GLN A 638 18.46 -0.36 8.89
N TRP A 639 18.71 0.86 9.34
CA TRP A 639 18.09 1.36 10.56
C TRP A 639 16.58 1.34 10.45
N LYS A 640 15.88 1.06 11.54
CA LYS A 640 14.43 0.93 11.57
C LYS A 640 13.68 2.12 10.95
N SER A 641 13.95 3.33 11.42
CA SER A 641 13.40 4.58 10.84
C SER A 641 13.71 4.74 9.36
N ARG A 642 14.93 4.38 8.93
CA ARG A 642 15.34 4.43 7.52
C ARG A 642 14.61 3.40 6.65
N ARG A 643 14.35 2.20 7.18
CA ARG A 643 13.55 1.16 6.51
C ARG A 643 12.14 1.66 6.26
N ILE A 644 11.47 2.19 7.29
CA ILE A 644 10.10 2.71 7.17
C ILE A 644 10.08 3.82 6.12
N TRP A 645 10.98 4.81 6.23
CA TRP A 645 11.09 5.87 5.24
C TRP A 645 11.28 5.34 3.81
N THR A 646 12.18 4.36 3.61
CA THR A 646 12.47 3.79 2.29
C THR A 646 11.24 3.11 1.69
N LEU A 647 10.54 2.31 2.49
CA LEU A 647 9.33 1.61 2.07
C LEU A 647 8.21 2.60 1.77
N ASP A 648 7.99 3.56 2.65
CA ASP A 648 6.94 4.59 2.53
C ASP A 648 7.08 5.41 1.24
N GLN A 649 8.30 5.88 0.96
CA GLN A 649 8.62 6.61 -0.27
C GLN A 649 8.43 5.75 -1.53
N TYR A 650 8.78 4.46 -1.46
CA TYR A 650 8.55 3.57 -2.58
C TYR A 650 7.06 3.29 -2.79
N MET A 651 6.24 3.21 -1.73
CA MET A 651 4.78 3.10 -1.86
C MET A 651 4.17 4.34 -2.49
N ALA A 652 4.67 5.52 -2.17
CA ALA A 652 4.27 6.76 -2.85
C ALA A 652 4.53 6.67 -4.36
N PHE A 653 5.73 6.24 -4.76
CA PHE A 653 6.07 6.03 -6.17
C PHE A 653 5.17 4.98 -6.86
N VAL A 654 4.93 3.84 -6.20
CA VAL A 654 4.06 2.77 -6.73
C VAL A 654 2.65 3.31 -6.97
N ASN A 655 2.13 4.08 -6.03
CA ASN A 655 0.80 4.67 -6.15
C ASN A 655 0.72 5.75 -7.23
N ASP A 656 1.74 6.60 -7.33
CA ASP A 656 1.80 7.65 -8.36
C ASP A 656 1.77 7.04 -9.77
N GLU A 657 2.59 6.01 -10.03
CA GLU A 657 2.54 5.32 -11.32
C GLU A 657 1.20 4.59 -11.54
N GLY A 658 0.66 3.98 -10.48
CA GLY A 658 -0.65 3.34 -10.53
C GLY A 658 -1.77 4.34 -10.86
N ARG A 659 -1.68 5.58 -10.37
CA ARG A 659 -2.62 6.67 -10.63
C ARG A 659 -2.50 7.16 -12.07
N ASP A 660 -1.28 7.38 -12.56
CA ASP A 660 -1.03 7.77 -13.95
C ASP A 660 -1.56 6.73 -14.94
N GLY A 661 -1.44 5.45 -14.60
CA GLY A 661 -1.95 4.33 -15.40
C GLY A 661 -3.45 4.02 -15.23
N LEU A 662 -4.15 4.69 -14.31
CA LEU A 662 -5.48 4.29 -13.86
C LEU A 662 -6.52 4.34 -14.98
N GLY A 663 -6.51 5.39 -15.80
CA GLY A 663 -7.43 5.51 -16.94
C GLY A 663 -7.26 4.40 -17.98
N ALA A 664 -6.01 4.07 -18.32
CA ALA A 664 -5.68 2.97 -19.22
C ALA A 664 -6.08 1.61 -18.61
N TRP A 665 -5.91 1.44 -17.30
CA TRP A 665 -6.38 0.25 -16.59
C TRP A 665 -7.90 0.10 -16.67
N ILE A 666 -8.67 1.16 -16.40
CA ILE A 666 -10.15 1.13 -16.45
C ILE A 666 -10.63 0.73 -17.84
N GLU A 667 -10.03 1.30 -18.91
CA GLU A 667 -10.41 0.97 -20.28
C GLU A 667 -10.12 -0.49 -20.63
N ARG A 668 -9.00 -1.06 -20.15
CA ARG A 668 -8.73 -2.50 -20.30
C ARG A 668 -9.77 -3.34 -19.57
N GLN A 669 -10.13 -2.97 -18.33
CA GLN A 669 -11.14 -3.70 -17.58
C GLN A 669 -12.53 -3.63 -18.24
N ARG A 670 -12.91 -2.49 -18.83
CA ARG A 670 -14.16 -2.35 -19.58
C ARG A 670 -14.22 -3.28 -20.79
N LYS A 671 -13.12 -3.41 -21.54
CA LYS A 671 -13.01 -4.36 -22.66
C LYS A 671 -13.09 -5.80 -22.19
N ASN A 672 -12.39 -6.14 -21.11
CA ASN A 672 -12.44 -7.46 -20.50
C ASN A 672 -13.84 -7.83 -20.01
N LEU A 673 -14.54 -6.88 -19.38
CA LEU A 673 -15.92 -7.04 -18.95
C LEU A 673 -16.84 -7.34 -20.13
N THR A 674 -16.73 -6.56 -21.21
CA THR A 674 -17.54 -6.77 -22.43
C THR A 674 -17.32 -8.17 -23.02
N LYS A 675 -16.05 -8.61 -23.09
CA LYS A 675 -15.70 -9.96 -23.56
C LYS A 675 -16.29 -11.05 -22.67
N LYS A 676 -16.13 -10.93 -21.35
CA LYS A 676 -16.65 -11.90 -20.37
C LYS A 676 -18.17 -11.95 -20.37
N GLN A 677 -18.84 -10.80 -20.45
CA GLN A 677 -20.29 -10.73 -20.54
C GLN A 677 -20.82 -11.37 -21.81
N SER A 678 -20.19 -11.11 -22.97
CA SER A 678 -20.56 -11.76 -24.22
C SER A 678 -20.41 -13.29 -24.15
N GLY A 679 -19.31 -13.77 -23.55
CA GLY A 679 -19.11 -15.21 -23.33
C GLY A 679 -20.17 -15.82 -22.42
N ALA A 680 -20.46 -15.18 -21.28
CA ALA A 680 -21.46 -15.65 -20.34
C ALA A 680 -22.88 -15.69 -20.94
N LEU A 681 -23.26 -14.67 -21.73
CA LEU A 681 -24.55 -14.63 -22.41
C LEU A 681 -24.70 -15.76 -23.44
N LYS A 682 -23.64 -16.13 -24.16
CA LYS A 682 -23.66 -17.28 -25.08
C LYS A 682 -23.94 -18.58 -24.33
N VAL A 683 -23.25 -18.81 -23.21
CA VAL A 683 -23.47 -19.99 -22.37
C VAL A 683 -24.92 -20.04 -21.89
N LEU A 684 -25.46 -18.92 -21.38
CA LEU A 684 -26.86 -18.85 -20.94
C LEU A 684 -27.85 -19.14 -22.09
N GLN A 685 -27.56 -18.65 -23.30
CA GLN A 685 -28.39 -18.91 -24.48
C GLN A 685 -28.33 -20.39 -24.91
N GLU A 686 -27.14 -21.00 -24.87
CA GLU A 686 -26.90 -22.40 -25.21
C GLU A 686 -27.55 -23.37 -24.21
N CYS A 687 -27.64 -22.99 -22.93
CA CYS A 687 -28.32 -23.79 -21.91
C CYS A 687 -29.83 -23.95 -22.15
N ARG A 688 -30.46 -23.07 -22.93
CA ARG A 688 -31.92 -23.06 -23.24
C ARG A 688 -32.84 -23.10 -22.01
N ILE A 689 -32.34 -22.70 -20.84
CA ILE A 689 -33.10 -22.58 -19.60
C ILE A 689 -33.24 -21.09 -19.28
N PRO A 690 -34.45 -20.59 -18.93
CA PRO A 690 -34.63 -19.20 -18.53
C PRO A 690 -33.71 -18.81 -17.37
N GLU A 691 -33.12 -17.61 -17.43
CA GLU A 691 -32.21 -17.12 -16.39
C GLU A 691 -32.87 -17.07 -15.00
N SER A 692 -34.18 -16.79 -14.93
CA SER A 692 -34.96 -16.84 -13.69
C SER A 692 -34.94 -18.22 -13.04
N GLU A 693 -35.07 -19.28 -13.85
CA GLU A 693 -35.03 -20.67 -13.38
C GLU A 693 -33.61 -21.03 -12.90
N LEU A 694 -32.58 -20.67 -13.68
CA LEU A 694 -31.19 -20.88 -13.26
C LEU A 694 -30.87 -20.17 -11.93
N ARG A 695 -31.41 -18.97 -11.71
CA ARG A 695 -31.26 -18.23 -10.45
C ARG A 695 -31.97 -18.92 -9.30
N LEU A 696 -33.17 -19.47 -9.53
CA LEU A 696 -33.92 -20.23 -8.53
C LEU A 696 -33.17 -21.51 -8.15
N GLN A 697 -32.72 -22.29 -9.15
CA GLN A 697 -31.92 -23.50 -8.94
C GLN A 697 -30.60 -23.19 -8.21
N TRP A 698 -29.93 -22.10 -8.56
CA TRP A 698 -28.71 -21.68 -7.85
C TRP A 698 -28.98 -21.33 -6.38
N GLN A 699 -30.09 -20.64 -6.09
CA GLN A 699 -30.48 -20.35 -4.71
C GLN A 699 -30.81 -21.62 -3.94
N ALA A 700 -31.56 -22.55 -4.54
CA ALA A 700 -31.89 -23.85 -3.95
C ALA A 700 -30.62 -24.68 -3.67
N GLN A 701 -29.69 -24.73 -4.63
CA GLN A 701 -28.41 -25.43 -4.48
C GLN A 701 -27.57 -24.84 -3.35
N LYS A 702 -27.42 -23.51 -3.28
CA LYS A 702 -26.71 -22.87 -2.17
C LYS A 702 -27.38 -23.15 -0.82
N ALA A 703 -28.71 -23.03 -0.74
CA ALA A 703 -29.45 -23.30 0.49
C ALA A 703 -29.25 -24.75 0.96
N ALA A 704 -29.32 -25.71 0.03
CA ALA A 704 -29.09 -27.12 0.33
C ALA A 704 -27.65 -27.38 0.80
N GLN A 705 -26.64 -26.85 0.11
CA GLN A 705 -25.23 -27.12 0.39
C GLN A 705 -24.69 -26.39 1.63
N THR A 706 -25.24 -25.22 1.96
CA THR A 706 -24.94 -24.49 3.20
C THR A 706 -25.68 -25.03 4.44
N SER A 707 -26.62 -25.98 4.25
CA SER A 707 -27.36 -26.56 5.36
C SER A 707 -26.46 -27.37 6.29
N VAL A 708 -26.83 -27.47 7.57
CA VAL A 708 -26.08 -28.28 8.54
C VAL A 708 -26.09 -29.78 8.15
N ARG A 709 -27.18 -30.23 7.51
CA ARG A 709 -27.36 -31.63 7.08
C ARG A 709 -26.37 -32.06 5.98
N SER A 710 -25.96 -31.15 5.09
CA SER A 710 -24.99 -31.45 4.03
C SER A 710 -23.53 -31.51 4.52
N TYR A 711 -23.21 -30.88 5.66
CA TYR A 711 -21.86 -30.92 6.26
C TYR A 711 -21.67 -32.02 7.31
N ALA A 712 -22.77 -32.60 7.81
CA ALA A 712 -22.77 -33.70 8.76
C ALA A 712 -21.95 -34.95 8.33
N PRO A 713 -21.89 -35.36 7.04
CA PRO A 713 -21.28 -36.64 6.66
C PRO A 713 -19.78 -36.73 6.95
N THR A 714 -18.98 -35.66 6.79
CA THR A 714 -17.53 -35.75 6.97
C THR A 714 -17.13 -35.88 8.44
N ARG A 715 -17.84 -35.16 9.33
CA ARG A 715 -17.67 -35.30 10.79
C ARG A 715 -18.17 -36.64 11.28
N LEU A 716 -19.35 -37.07 10.84
CA LEU A 716 -19.90 -38.39 11.18
C LEU A 716 -18.99 -39.50 10.68
N ARG A 717 -18.40 -39.37 9.49
CA ARG A 717 -17.47 -40.35 8.94
C ARG A 717 -16.18 -40.43 9.75
N HIS A 718 -15.60 -39.30 10.17
CA HIS A 718 -14.40 -39.30 11.00
C HIS A 718 -14.66 -39.84 12.42
N GLU A 719 -15.79 -39.47 13.03
CA GLU A 719 -16.18 -40.05 14.33
C GLU A 719 -16.52 -41.55 14.19
N LEU A 720 -17.13 -41.97 13.08
CA LEU A 720 -17.38 -43.37 12.77
C LEU A 720 -16.06 -44.13 12.54
N GLU A 721 -15.08 -43.55 11.85
CA GLU A 721 -13.74 -44.12 11.67
C GLU A 721 -13.02 -44.29 13.01
N LYS A 722 -13.14 -43.33 13.93
CA LYS A 722 -12.62 -43.48 15.31
C LYS A 722 -13.30 -44.61 16.06
N ILE A 723 -14.63 -44.74 15.94
CA ILE A 723 -15.39 -45.83 16.55
C ILE A 723 -14.96 -47.19 15.95
N ILE A 724 -14.78 -47.27 14.63
CA ILE A 724 -14.31 -48.49 13.95
C ILE A 724 -12.88 -48.84 14.39
N ALA A 725 -11.99 -47.84 14.53
CA ALA A 725 -10.63 -48.06 15.01
C ALA A 725 -10.61 -48.56 16.48
N LEU A 726 -11.45 -47.98 17.35
CA LEU A 726 -11.62 -48.47 18.72
C LEU A 726 -12.18 -49.90 18.75
N GLN A 727 -13.14 -50.22 17.88
CA GLN A 727 -13.66 -51.58 17.76
C GLN A 727 -12.55 -52.57 17.34
N THR A 728 -11.73 -52.19 16.35
CA THR A 728 -10.60 -53.01 15.90
C THR A 728 -9.58 -53.27 17.02
N GLN A 729 -9.36 -52.27 17.90
CA GLN A 729 -8.48 -52.43 19.06
C GLN A 729 -9.09 -53.35 20.13
N ILE A 730 -10.40 -53.26 20.37
CA ILE A 730 -11.11 -54.18 21.26
C ILE A 730 -10.97 -55.62 20.75
N ASP A 731 -11.24 -55.85 19.45
CA ASP A 731 -11.14 -57.18 18.84
C ASP A 731 -9.70 -57.75 18.91
N ALA A 732 -8.68 -56.90 18.80
CA ALA A 732 -7.29 -57.29 18.95
C ALA A 732 -6.95 -57.70 20.40
N VAL A 733 -7.47 -56.97 21.39
CA VAL A 733 -7.32 -57.30 22.82
C VAL A 733 -8.04 -58.62 23.14
N GLU A 734 -9.26 -58.83 22.63
CA GLU A 734 -9.97 -60.12 22.76
C GLU A 734 -9.13 -61.28 22.25
N LYS A 735 -8.53 -61.12 21.06
CA LYS A 735 -7.66 -62.13 20.46
C LYS A 735 -6.43 -62.41 21.32
N SER A 736 -5.76 -61.36 21.82
CA SER A 736 -4.60 -61.52 22.72
C SER A 736 -4.96 -62.18 24.05
N ILE A 737 -6.14 -61.90 24.61
CA ILE A 737 -6.65 -62.58 25.82
C ILE A 737 -6.90 -64.07 25.51
N ALA A 738 -7.51 -64.40 24.36
CA ALA A 738 -7.76 -65.77 23.94
C ALA A 738 -6.44 -66.56 23.70
N GLU A 739 -5.44 -65.94 23.06
CA GLU A 739 -4.12 -66.52 22.85
C GLU A 739 -3.36 -66.73 24.17
N ALA A 740 -3.41 -65.74 25.08
CA ALA A 740 -2.83 -65.86 26.42
C ALA A 740 -3.51 -66.99 27.21
N LYS A 741 -4.83 -67.13 27.11
CA LYS A 741 -5.61 -68.22 27.71
C LYS A 741 -5.19 -69.58 27.17
N ALA A 742 -5.05 -69.72 25.85
CA ALA A 742 -4.60 -70.95 25.22
C ALA A 742 -3.18 -71.33 25.69
N SER A 743 -2.26 -70.37 25.70
CA SER A 743 -0.87 -70.57 26.11
C SER A 743 -0.74 -70.92 27.60
N ILE A 744 -1.51 -70.27 28.47
CA ILE A 744 -1.52 -70.54 29.92
C ILE A 744 -2.13 -71.92 30.19
N THR A 745 -3.19 -72.30 29.47
CA THR A 745 -3.82 -73.61 29.61
C THR A 745 -2.91 -74.74 29.12
N SER A 746 -2.14 -74.53 28.05
CA SER A 746 -1.20 -75.53 27.53
C SER A 746 0.08 -75.70 28.37
N ALA A 747 0.49 -74.68 29.13
CA ALA A 747 1.75 -74.67 29.88
C ALA A 747 1.63 -75.21 31.32
N GLY A 748 0.47 -75.71 31.73
CA GLY A 748 0.22 -76.14 33.12
C GLY A 748 0.08 -74.94 34.06
N ALA A 749 -1.07 -74.27 33.98
CA ALA A 749 -1.33 -73.02 34.69
C ALA A 749 -1.34 -73.14 36.21
N SER A 750 -0.75 -72.16 36.91
CA SER A 750 -0.96 -71.98 38.36
C SER A 750 -2.36 -71.40 38.64
N THR A 751 -2.93 -71.71 39.82
CA THR A 751 -4.25 -71.19 40.26
C THR A 751 -4.30 -69.65 40.26
N HIS A 752 -3.16 -69.00 40.53
CA HIS A 752 -3.03 -67.54 40.50
C HIS A 752 -3.14 -66.97 39.09
N SER A 753 -2.50 -67.62 38.10
CA SER A 753 -2.55 -67.22 36.68
C SER A 753 -3.96 -67.34 36.10
N ILE A 754 -4.71 -68.37 36.49
CA ILE A 754 -6.12 -68.55 36.09
C ILE A 754 -7.00 -67.44 36.68
N THR A 755 -6.74 -67.03 37.92
CA THR A 755 -7.52 -65.98 38.61
C THR A 755 -7.29 -64.61 37.99
N LEU A 756 -6.05 -64.26 37.66
CA LEU A 756 -5.72 -63.02 36.95
C LEU A 756 -6.35 -62.96 35.55
N LEU A 757 -6.36 -64.09 34.83
CA LEU A 757 -6.95 -64.17 33.50
C LEU A 757 -8.47 -63.98 33.55
N LYS A 758 -9.15 -64.58 34.54
CA LYS A 758 -10.57 -64.33 34.80
C LYS A 758 -10.87 -62.87 35.15
N GLY A 759 -9.97 -62.21 35.89
CA GLY A 759 -10.09 -60.79 36.21
C GLY A 759 -9.96 -59.88 34.98
N LEU A 760 -9.05 -60.23 34.06
CA LEU A 760 -8.90 -59.54 32.78
C LEU A 760 -10.12 -59.75 31.86
N GLU A 761 -10.65 -60.98 31.79
CA GLU A 761 -11.88 -61.29 31.04
C GLU A 761 -13.08 -60.48 31.57
N ALA A 762 -13.28 -60.42 32.89
CA ALA A 762 -14.37 -59.65 33.50
C ALA A 762 -14.23 -58.13 33.26
N THR A 763 -13.01 -57.61 33.29
CA THR A 763 -12.73 -56.19 32.99
C THR A 763 -12.98 -55.89 31.52
N HIS A 764 -12.59 -56.80 30.63
CA HIS A 764 -12.84 -56.70 29.19
C HIS A 764 -14.34 -56.70 28.88
N GLU A 765 -15.12 -57.63 29.44
CA GLU A 765 -16.58 -57.68 29.28
C GLU A 765 -17.27 -56.41 29.78
N THR A 766 -16.76 -55.81 30.87
CA THR A 766 -17.29 -54.55 31.40
C THR A 766 -17.07 -53.39 30.42
N LEU A 767 -15.90 -53.33 29.78
CA LEU A 767 -15.53 -52.30 28.81
C LEU A 767 -16.17 -52.49 27.43
N SER A 768 -16.46 -53.73 27.02
CA SER A 768 -17.11 -54.05 25.74
C SER A 768 -18.64 -54.01 25.81
N SER A 769 -19.23 -54.03 27.02
CA SER A 769 -20.68 -53.95 27.19
C SER A 769 -21.23 -52.55 26.80
N PRO A 770 -22.35 -52.47 26.05
CA PRO A 770 -22.97 -51.19 25.72
C PRO A 770 -23.42 -50.46 26.99
N CYS A 771 -23.03 -49.19 27.13
CA CYS A 771 -23.45 -48.35 28.25
C CYS A 771 -25.00 -48.31 28.35
N SER A 772 -25.55 -48.81 29.45
CA SER A 772 -26.99 -48.92 29.69
C SER A 772 -27.74 -47.58 29.71
N ARG A 773 -27.03 -46.44 29.81
CA ARG A 773 -27.63 -45.09 29.72
C ARG A 773 -27.97 -44.62 28.31
N CYS A 774 -27.54 -45.32 27.25
CA CYS A 774 -27.78 -44.90 25.87
C CYS A 774 -29.10 -45.42 25.26
N ARG A 775 -29.89 -46.23 25.98
CA ARG A 775 -31.16 -46.78 25.46
C ARG A 775 -32.39 -45.89 25.68
N ASP A 776 -32.35 -44.93 26.61
CA ASP A 776 -33.55 -44.19 27.04
C ASP A 776 -33.63 -42.74 26.53
N GLY A 777 -33.01 -42.43 25.40
CA GLY A 777 -33.04 -41.09 24.78
C GLY A 777 -33.33 -41.12 23.29
N GLY A 778 -34.47 -41.71 22.91
CA GLY A 778 -35.04 -41.65 21.56
C GLY A 778 -35.97 -40.47 21.37
#